data_AF-A0A086PVQ5-F1
#
_entry.id   AF-A0A086PVQ5-F1
#
_cell.length_a   1.000
_cell.length_b   1.000
_cell.length_c   1.000
_cell.angle_alpha   90.00
_cell.angle_beta   90.00
_cell.angle_gamma   90.00
#
_symmetry.space_group_name_H-M   'P 1'
#
loop_
_entity.id
_entity.type
_entity.pdbx_description
1 polymer ?
#
loop_
_entity_poly.entity_id
_entity_poly.type
_entity_poly.pdbx_seq_one_letter_code
_entity_poly.pdbx_strand_id
1 'polypeptide(L)'
;MMKLKEMVEAAEAKVEAKPPQAAEEKAPDQAAGGAEEDVAAAPAEGGEGAEPLDQAEIEKMLFDESLGAQEYTYEEFLDLIDQPPEERGEAEDERKHWSYPRRWKVVLWNLQIQNYMDDNFSAFMEFEFGGTREECKVHKGTSVLIYATGQDKNYLRTPVIPDVSNAGPVDMHFRKAFEYRGSYLDLEREKLKIKVWEYRNWTLNHLEAVYEEALLNLATGETHVERDLYKFIKGRRSRRCRISFHLYFQELYDFELSFVKWRLVQIMPCLTLQEKIANRGKNKGGYTREATIGFKRHQLADQAKYVFQQRQVKREMQKRDSQRELLPGASRPEMLGGFADKGSARLSHLGFESAMKLPNRGTRSPSGLESNRPEDGNRNMEEIFLQHQATILASDQLEELPASLRPPLSKRRKGEDKKDGNKADGPQVKMTISLMHASSMNKGLGLVSSERPADGIPRWDNLGEIYFRGTLRDLDSTYIQVVVEDTTAPKVMRQIGYGQIPLRGVVDYSCLSTELGTPMWLALQAKMEGWGHELKEWCFGFVEGTVMVAHLPRYRQLGEVSESDSDRVYLILRIKDVDQIVTPDNRPVVDSYVEVSFDGTSRRTRTVRNTLNPVWDDEVTIPLRLPAFRDITESDVTRKGKVWLDVWGTGPGYVDHLGGCSFSLYEIFFNEKHNKRNLTAMQRIDLEANTRQSYETRVFSTSRRLAFIHKADRPSTIQFEAWTCPDILEVSGIDKLPEPERITTTSNFPRALRNTYERLKRMYAEVIEKKGLVNPDTGVGPPRFFDVEFLDQRKETHYAPTMVTRIRPPFGVDSESSVFHYCRCVPFAVKRENLVFTPEFAVQIRSGNAMDHSILMTSLLLGLPAFAFVCVGEKQTQAN
;
A
#
# COMPACT_ATOMS: atom_id res chain seq x y z
N MET A 1 38.43 -9.28 26.04
CA MET A 1 39.23 -10.53 26.09
C MET A 1 40.49 -10.36 26.91
N MET A 2 41.53 -9.65 26.45
CA MET A 2 42.81 -9.53 27.20
C MET A 2 42.66 -8.93 28.62
N LYS A 3 41.85 -7.88 28.78
CA LYS A 3 41.56 -7.26 30.09
C LYS A 3 40.78 -8.15 31.07
N LEU A 4 39.97 -9.10 30.58
CA LEU A 4 39.21 -10.01 31.44
C LEU A 4 40.14 -11.09 32.00
N LYS A 5 41.08 -11.57 31.18
CA LYS A 5 42.14 -12.51 31.58
C LYS A 5 43.05 -11.91 32.66
N GLU A 6 43.47 -10.65 32.48
CA GLU A 6 44.24 -9.91 33.48
C GLU A 6 43.47 -9.69 34.80
N MET A 7 42.15 -9.47 34.73
CA MET A 7 41.31 -9.32 35.93
C MET A 7 41.10 -10.64 36.68
N VAL A 8 41.06 -11.77 35.96
CA VAL A 8 40.97 -13.11 36.55
C VAL A 8 42.30 -13.51 37.21
N GLU A 9 43.43 -13.27 36.54
CA GLU A 9 44.77 -13.49 37.13
C GLU A 9 45.00 -12.59 38.36
N ALA A 10 44.51 -11.35 38.34
CA ALA A 10 44.57 -10.44 39.49
C ALA A 10 43.68 -10.86 40.67
N ALA A 11 42.59 -11.60 40.41
CA ALA A 11 41.76 -12.18 41.44
C ALA A 11 42.40 -13.44 42.05
N GLU A 12 43.09 -14.26 41.24
CA GLU A 12 43.85 -15.43 41.69
C GLU A 12 44.98 -15.05 42.65
N ALA A 13 45.71 -13.96 42.37
CA ALA A 13 46.76 -13.44 43.24
C ALA A 13 46.27 -12.95 44.62
N LYS A 14 44.97 -12.67 44.78
CA LYS A 14 44.38 -12.22 46.06
C LYS A 14 43.88 -13.35 46.96
N VAL A 15 43.64 -14.54 46.41
CA VAL A 15 43.08 -15.69 47.15
C VAL A 15 44.20 -16.54 47.78
N GLU A 16 45.39 -16.62 47.18
CA GLU A 16 46.52 -17.39 47.73
C GLU A 16 47.22 -16.72 48.94
N ALA A 17 46.87 -15.49 49.31
CA ALA A 17 47.59 -14.70 50.31
C ALA A 17 47.06 -14.83 51.77
N LYS A 18 46.36 -15.90 52.14
CA LYS A 18 45.87 -16.12 53.52
C LYS A 18 46.35 -17.45 54.11
N PRO A 19 47.09 -17.46 55.24
CA PRO A 19 47.54 -18.71 55.86
C PRO A 19 46.41 -19.40 56.67
N PRO A 20 46.46 -20.74 56.82
CA PRO A 20 45.37 -21.50 57.43
C PRO A 20 45.42 -21.49 58.97
N GLN A 21 44.26 -21.31 59.60
CA GLN A 21 44.03 -21.62 61.02
C GLN A 21 43.43 -23.03 61.13
N ALA A 22 43.98 -23.82 62.05
CA ALA A 22 43.65 -25.22 62.30
C ALA A 22 42.23 -25.39 62.88
N ALA A 23 41.53 -26.45 62.45
CA ALA A 23 40.32 -26.95 63.08
C ALA A 23 40.50 -28.46 63.37
N GLU A 24 40.15 -28.84 64.61
CA GLU A 24 40.30 -30.15 65.21
C GLU A 24 39.40 -31.23 64.56
N GLU A 25 39.97 -32.42 64.42
CA GLU A 25 39.30 -33.66 64.05
C GLU A 25 38.34 -34.16 65.14
N LYS A 26 37.15 -34.61 64.72
CA LYS A 26 36.47 -35.75 65.35
C LYS A 26 35.89 -36.68 64.28
N ALA A 27 36.23 -37.95 64.43
CA ALA A 27 35.93 -39.06 63.53
C ALA A 27 34.44 -39.50 63.55
N PRO A 28 33.99 -40.24 62.52
CA PRO A 28 32.61 -40.71 62.38
C PRO A 28 32.43 -42.16 62.86
N ASP A 29 31.23 -42.49 63.35
CA ASP A 29 30.78 -43.87 63.55
C ASP A 29 29.94 -44.35 62.35
N GLN A 30 30.22 -45.58 61.94
CA GLN A 30 29.58 -46.33 60.86
C GLN A 30 28.29 -47.01 61.34
N ALA A 31 27.29 -47.12 60.46
CA ALA A 31 26.40 -48.28 60.41
C ALA A 31 25.89 -48.50 58.99
N ALA A 32 25.93 -49.77 58.57
CA ALA A 32 25.75 -50.27 57.22
C ALA A 32 24.32 -50.73 56.93
N GLY A 33 24.00 -50.89 55.63
CA GLY A 33 23.23 -52.04 55.17
C GLY A 33 22.09 -51.75 54.18
N GLY A 34 22.20 -52.36 52.99
CA GLY A 34 21.05 -52.93 52.27
C GLY A 34 20.67 -52.24 50.96
N ALA A 35 21.07 -52.86 49.84
CA ALA A 35 20.50 -52.64 48.52
C ALA A 35 19.45 -53.72 48.23
N GLU A 36 18.36 -53.36 47.54
CA GLU A 36 17.64 -54.25 46.62
C GLU A 36 16.74 -53.41 45.68
N GLU A 37 16.85 -53.68 44.38
CA GLU A 37 15.97 -53.20 43.31
C GLU A 37 14.71 -54.08 43.24
N ASP A 38 13.52 -53.50 42.99
CA ASP A 38 12.66 -54.04 41.94
C ASP A 38 11.52 -53.10 41.47
N VAL A 39 11.12 -53.39 40.23
CA VAL A 39 10.36 -52.66 39.21
C VAL A 39 8.84 -52.49 39.43
N ALA A 40 8.35 -51.29 39.07
CA ALA A 40 7.04 -50.87 38.50
C ALA A 40 5.68 -51.38 39.03
N ALA A 41 4.80 -50.42 39.41
CA ALA A 41 3.42 -50.28 38.91
C ALA A 41 2.78 -48.96 39.41
N ALA A 42 2.09 -48.23 38.54
CA ALA A 42 1.23 -47.09 38.90
C ALA A 42 -0.07 -47.56 39.59
N PRO A 43 -0.66 -46.73 40.48
CA PRO A 43 -2.01 -46.26 40.15
C PRO A 43 -2.32 -44.79 40.55
N ALA A 44 -3.45 -44.37 39.99
CA ALA A 44 -4.14 -43.09 40.01
C ALA A 44 -4.40 -42.39 41.37
N GLU A 45 -4.52 -41.07 41.24
CA GLU A 45 -5.24 -40.04 42.03
C GLU A 45 -5.89 -40.42 43.37
N GLY A 46 -5.51 -39.67 44.40
CA GLY A 46 -6.24 -39.49 45.65
C GLY A 46 -5.45 -38.58 46.59
N GLY A 47 -5.91 -37.34 46.76
CA GLY A 47 -5.20 -36.33 47.55
C GLY A 47 -5.18 -36.63 49.05
N GLU A 48 -4.09 -36.23 49.69
CA GLU A 48 -4.00 -35.42 50.94
C GLU A 48 -2.57 -35.48 51.48
N GLY A 49 -2.04 -34.33 51.90
CA GLY A 49 -0.82 -34.24 52.71
C GLY A 49 0.49 -34.01 51.96
N ALA A 50 0.63 -32.90 51.24
CA ALA A 50 1.96 -32.36 50.97
C ALA A 50 2.40 -31.56 52.22
N GLU A 51 3.48 -31.99 52.87
CA GLU A 51 4.14 -31.16 53.88
C GLU A 51 4.49 -29.79 53.25
N PRO A 52 4.32 -28.68 54.00
CA PRO A 52 4.74 -27.39 53.51
C PRO A 52 6.25 -27.41 53.30
N LEU A 53 6.69 -27.26 52.04
CA LEU A 53 8.10 -27.05 51.71
C LEU A 53 8.66 -25.90 52.58
N ASP A 54 9.89 -26.09 53.06
CA ASP A 54 10.56 -25.11 53.92
C ASP A 54 10.59 -23.75 53.21
N GLN A 55 10.38 -22.68 53.97
CA GLN A 55 10.33 -21.32 53.45
C GLN A 55 11.67 -20.93 52.81
N ALA A 56 12.78 -21.53 53.27
CA ALA A 56 14.10 -21.42 52.66
C ALA A 56 14.24 -22.20 51.34
N GLU A 57 13.61 -23.37 51.20
CA GLU A 57 13.57 -24.12 49.93
C GLU A 57 12.67 -23.43 48.91
N ILE A 58 11.54 -22.86 49.35
CA ILE A 58 10.66 -22.05 48.51
C ILE A 58 11.37 -20.76 48.08
N GLU A 59 12.10 -20.07 48.96
CA GLU A 59 12.91 -18.89 48.59
C GLU A 59 14.06 -19.25 47.66
N LYS A 60 14.72 -20.40 47.86
CA LYS A 60 15.78 -20.90 46.99
C LYS A 60 15.25 -21.27 45.60
N MET A 61 14.08 -21.91 45.52
CA MET A 61 13.37 -22.16 44.26
C MET A 61 12.82 -20.88 43.62
N LEU A 62 12.34 -19.90 44.41
CA LEU A 62 11.87 -18.59 43.93
C LEU A 62 13.00 -17.77 43.30
N PHE A 63 14.19 -17.80 43.90
CA PHE A 63 15.36 -17.08 43.41
C PHE A 63 15.96 -17.74 42.17
N ASP A 64 15.92 -19.08 42.09
CA ASP A 64 16.42 -19.83 40.93
C ASP A 64 15.51 -19.72 39.68
N GLU A 65 14.19 -19.72 39.83
CA GLU A 65 13.27 -19.62 38.66
C GLU A 65 13.10 -18.19 38.13
N SER A 66 13.38 -17.16 38.95
CA SER A 66 13.19 -15.75 38.57
C SER A 66 14.48 -15.02 38.18
N LEU A 67 15.65 -15.66 38.35
CA LEU A 67 16.94 -15.18 37.83
C LEU A 67 17.68 -16.17 36.92
N GLY A 68 17.27 -17.44 36.79
CA GLY A 68 17.65 -18.35 35.69
C GLY A 68 19.13 -18.39 35.30
N ALA A 69 20.05 -18.05 36.20
CA ALA A 69 21.46 -17.98 35.90
C ALA A 69 21.99 -19.40 35.77
N GLN A 70 22.28 -19.83 34.53
CA GLN A 70 22.80 -21.17 34.28
C GLN A 70 24.02 -21.44 35.17
N GLU A 71 24.04 -22.62 35.79
CA GLU A 71 25.12 -23.03 36.66
C GLU A 71 26.16 -23.84 35.87
N TYR A 72 27.42 -23.47 36.04
CA TYR A 72 28.54 -24.12 35.36
C TYR A 72 29.61 -24.48 36.39
N THR A 73 30.33 -25.57 36.15
CA THR A 73 31.66 -25.73 36.75
C THR A 73 32.63 -24.74 36.13
N TYR A 74 33.73 -24.41 36.84
CA TYR A 74 34.74 -23.49 36.30
C TYR A 74 35.33 -23.95 34.96
N GLU A 75 35.46 -25.26 34.75
CA GLU A 75 35.98 -25.85 33.51
C GLU A 75 34.96 -25.72 32.36
N GLU A 76 33.69 -26.06 32.58
CA GLU A 76 32.61 -25.88 31.59
C GLU A 76 32.42 -24.41 31.19
N PHE A 77 32.60 -23.50 32.15
CA PHE A 77 32.52 -22.06 31.90
C PHE A 77 33.64 -21.56 30.97
N LEU A 78 34.87 -22.08 31.12
CA LEU A 78 35.98 -21.74 30.24
C LEU A 78 35.75 -22.29 28.82
N ASP A 79 35.27 -23.52 28.71
CA ASP A 79 34.92 -24.14 27.42
C ASP A 79 33.81 -23.35 26.69
N LEU A 80 32.82 -22.85 27.43
CA LEU A 80 31.73 -22.03 26.88
C LEU A 80 32.21 -20.67 26.36
N ILE A 81 33.21 -20.05 26.98
CA ILE A 81 33.79 -18.78 26.52
C ILE A 81 34.67 -18.98 25.27
N ASP A 82 35.30 -20.15 25.14
CA ASP A 82 36.22 -20.48 24.04
C ASP A 82 35.50 -21.07 22.80
N GLN A 83 34.18 -21.27 22.84
CA GLN A 83 33.42 -21.70 21.67
C GLN A 83 33.49 -20.68 20.52
N PRO A 84 33.82 -21.11 19.29
CA PRO A 84 33.81 -20.23 18.13
C PRO A 84 32.38 -19.74 17.85
N PRO A 85 32.22 -18.53 17.29
CA PRO A 85 30.91 -18.02 16.91
C PRO A 85 30.22 -18.98 15.96
N GLU A 86 28.92 -19.19 16.16
CA GLU A 86 28.11 -20.05 15.30
C GLU A 86 28.20 -19.58 13.85
N GLU A 87 28.45 -20.52 12.93
CA GLU A 87 28.53 -20.24 11.50
C GLU A 87 27.42 -20.99 10.77
N ARG A 88 26.74 -20.30 9.85
CA ARG A 88 25.65 -20.87 9.05
C ARG A 88 25.84 -20.58 7.58
N GLY A 89 25.60 -21.56 6.72
CA GLY A 89 25.75 -21.46 5.26
C GLY A 89 26.81 -22.43 4.75
N GLU A 90 26.56 -23.04 3.59
CA GLU A 90 27.50 -24.00 2.99
C GLU A 90 28.57 -23.28 2.16
N ALA A 91 28.18 -22.19 1.49
CA ALA A 91 29.09 -21.33 0.74
C ALA A 91 29.67 -20.19 1.58
N GLU A 92 30.85 -19.69 1.21
CA GLU A 92 31.50 -18.56 1.90
C GLU A 92 30.63 -17.29 1.89
N ASP A 93 29.92 -17.04 0.78
CA ASP A 93 29.02 -15.89 0.64
C ASP A 93 27.78 -16.02 1.54
N GLU A 94 27.26 -17.23 1.73
CA GLU A 94 26.16 -17.48 2.66
C GLU A 94 26.60 -17.29 4.11
N ARG A 95 27.79 -17.81 4.48
CA ARG A 95 28.37 -17.58 5.82
C ARG A 95 28.57 -16.10 6.11
N LYS A 96 29.06 -15.34 5.13
CA LYS A 96 29.14 -13.88 5.23
C LYS A 96 27.76 -13.26 5.37
N HIS A 97 26.77 -13.68 4.58
CA HIS A 97 25.42 -13.14 4.64
C HIS A 97 24.77 -13.29 6.03
N TRP A 98 24.94 -14.43 6.69
CA TRP A 98 24.39 -14.70 8.02
C TRP A 98 25.08 -13.93 9.14
N SER A 99 26.41 -13.84 9.08
CA SER A 99 27.26 -13.21 10.10
C SER A 99 27.47 -11.70 9.91
N TYR A 100 27.12 -11.15 8.74
CA TYR A 100 27.32 -9.73 8.43
C TYR A 100 26.50 -8.84 9.38
N PRO A 101 27.12 -7.89 10.10
CA PRO A 101 26.41 -6.97 10.98
C PRO A 101 25.50 -6.02 10.17
N ARG A 102 24.22 -6.01 10.53
CA ARG A 102 23.18 -5.20 9.88
C ARG A 102 22.70 -4.09 10.80
N ARG A 103 22.10 -3.07 10.21
CA ARG A 103 21.51 -1.94 10.93
C ARG A 103 20.01 -2.13 10.99
N TRP A 104 19.43 -1.96 12.17
CA TRP A 104 18.00 -2.13 12.41
C TRP A 104 17.44 -0.87 13.06
N LYS A 105 16.37 -0.32 12.49
CA LYS A 105 15.62 0.80 13.08
C LYS A 105 14.70 0.23 14.15
N VAL A 106 14.89 0.68 15.39
CA VAL A 106 14.05 0.31 16.54
C VAL A 106 13.28 1.53 17.02
N VAL A 107 11.96 1.42 17.13
CA VAL A 107 11.10 2.43 17.76
C VAL A 107 10.13 1.73 18.70
N LEU A 108 10.07 2.16 19.95
CA LEU A 108 9.14 1.66 20.96
C LEU A 108 8.25 2.81 21.43
N TRP A 109 6.92 2.63 21.43
CA TRP A 109 5.96 3.66 21.86
C TRP A 109 4.64 3.05 22.39
N ASN A 110 3.77 3.90 22.95
CA ASN A 110 2.47 3.54 23.53
C ASN A 110 2.59 2.40 24.55
N LEU A 111 3.58 2.47 25.43
CA LEU A 111 3.79 1.50 26.50
C LEU A 111 2.71 1.67 27.59
N GLN A 112 1.95 0.62 27.83
CA GLN A 112 0.95 0.54 28.87
C GLN A 112 1.21 -0.64 29.79
N ILE A 113 0.80 -0.49 31.06
CA ILE A 113 0.83 -1.54 32.07
C ILE A 113 -0.55 -1.66 32.73
N GLN A 114 -1.03 -2.89 32.89
CA GLN A 114 -2.23 -3.20 33.67
C GLN A 114 -1.86 -4.16 34.81
N ASN A 115 -2.26 -3.83 36.05
CA ASN A 115 -2.16 -4.77 37.17
C ASN A 115 -3.34 -5.75 37.15
N TYR A 116 -3.12 -7.02 37.52
CA TYR A 116 -4.21 -8.01 37.72
C TYR A 116 -4.40 -8.43 39.17
N MET A 117 -3.59 -7.88 40.07
CA MET A 117 -3.69 -8.11 41.50
C MET A 117 -4.46 -6.94 42.14
N ASP A 118 -5.04 -7.18 43.33
CA ASP A 118 -5.86 -6.18 44.03
C ASP A 118 -5.05 -5.08 44.74
N ASP A 119 -3.73 -5.18 44.72
CA ASP A 119 -2.83 -4.15 45.24
C ASP A 119 -2.63 -3.02 44.23
N ASN A 120 -2.22 -1.85 44.71
CA ASN A 120 -1.73 -0.78 43.85
C ASN A 120 -0.24 -0.62 44.10
N PHE A 121 0.53 -0.37 43.05
CA PHE A 121 1.96 -0.14 43.20
C PHE A 121 2.48 0.92 42.22
N SER A 122 3.58 1.57 42.59
CA SER A 122 4.27 2.52 41.72
C SER A 122 5.25 1.75 40.83
N ALA A 123 5.05 1.76 39.52
CA ALA A 123 5.80 0.92 38.60
C ALA A 123 6.82 1.71 37.77
N PHE A 124 8.00 1.14 37.53
CA PHE A 124 8.87 1.50 36.40
C PHE A 124 9.39 0.24 35.71
N MET A 125 9.83 0.37 34.46
CA MET A 125 10.35 -0.74 33.67
C MET A 125 11.75 -0.45 33.16
N GLU A 126 12.53 -1.51 33.02
CA GLU A 126 13.84 -1.52 32.38
C GLU A 126 13.80 -2.45 31.17
N PHE A 127 14.27 -1.95 30.03
CA PHE A 127 14.37 -2.68 28.77
C PHE A 127 15.84 -2.87 28.44
N GLU A 128 16.26 -4.12 28.35
CA GLU A 128 17.55 -4.56 27.83
C GLU A 128 17.29 -5.13 26.43
N PHE A 129 17.63 -4.36 25.39
CA PHE A 129 17.36 -4.70 24.00
C PHE A 129 18.63 -5.20 23.31
N GLY A 130 18.72 -6.52 23.21
CA GLY A 130 19.87 -7.22 22.69
C GLY A 130 21.07 -7.23 23.63
N GLY A 131 22.18 -7.73 23.10
CA GLY A 131 23.34 -8.10 23.89
C GLY A 131 23.30 -9.57 24.29
N THR A 132 24.47 -10.06 24.70
CA THR A 132 24.68 -11.44 25.13
C THR A 132 24.87 -11.52 26.64
N ARG A 133 24.51 -10.44 27.35
CA ARG A 133 24.72 -10.35 28.79
C ARG A 133 23.81 -11.33 29.51
N GLU A 134 24.39 -12.44 29.95
CA GLU A 134 23.73 -13.41 30.80
C GLU A 134 24.53 -13.54 32.10
N GLU A 135 23.81 -13.57 33.21
CA GLU A 135 24.39 -13.85 34.52
C GLU A 135 24.41 -15.36 34.70
N CYS A 136 25.54 -15.90 35.13
CA CYS A 136 25.73 -17.33 35.38
C CYS A 136 26.43 -17.53 36.72
N LYS A 137 26.13 -18.64 37.37
CA LYS A 137 26.81 -19.03 38.61
C LYS A 137 27.90 -20.03 38.25
N VAL A 138 29.12 -19.73 38.65
CA VAL A 138 30.27 -20.60 38.39
C VAL A 138 30.80 -21.15 39.71
N HIS A 139 30.81 -22.48 39.80
CA HIS A 139 31.32 -23.21 40.95
C HIS A 139 32.84 -23.37 40.81
N LYS A 140 33.62 -22.70 41.67
CA LYS A 140 35.08 -22.84 41.78
C LYS A 140 35.43 -23.38 43.17
N GLY A 141 35.58 -24.71 43.26
CA GLY A 141 35.79 -25.41 44.52
C GLY A 141 34.57 -25.33 45.45
N THR A 142 34.73 -24.78 46.65
CA THR A 142 33.64 -24.57 47.62
C THR A 142 32.93 -23.22 47.49
N SER A 143 33.37 -22.39 46.53
CA SER A 143 32.88 -21.01 46.33
C SER A 143 32.05 -20.89 45.06
N VAL A 144 30.90 -20.22 45.16
CA VAL A 144 30.03 -19.85 44.03
C VAL A 144 30.28 -18.39 43.67
N LEU A 145 30.68 -18.14 42.43
CA LEU A 145 30.92 -16.79 41.90
C LEU A 145 29.88 -16.48 40.83
N ILE A 146 29.29 -15.27 40.88
CA ILE A 146 28.36 -14.82 39.85
C ILE A 146 29.17 -14.05 38.80
N TYR A 147 29.19 -14.58 37.58
CA TYR A 147 29.82 -13.93 36.43
C TYR A 147 28.76 -13.45 35.46
N ALA A 148 28.98 -12.29 34.86
CA ALA A 148 28.24 -11.84 33.69
C ALA A 148 29.11 -12.10 32.46
N THR A 149 28.64 -12.94 31.54
CA THR A 149 29.26 -13.12 30.22
C THR A 149 28.59 -12.18 29.22
N GLY A 150 29.27 -11.82 28.13
CA GLY A 150 28.67 -11.01 27.06
C GLY A 150 28.73 -9.49 27.25
N GLN A 151 27.96 -8.75 26.44
CA GLN A 151 27.93 -7.29 26.43
C GLN A 151 26.49 -6.78 26.41
N ASP A 152 26.22 -5.72 27.19
CA ASP A 152 24.99 -4.93 27.05
C ASP A 152 25.05 -4.10 25.77
N LYS A 153 23.95 -4.08 24.99
CA LYS A 153 23.85 -3.21 23.81
C LYS A 153 23.04 -1.95 24.12
N ASN A 154 21.74 -2.11 24.36
CA ASN A 154 20.84 -0.97 24.55
C ASN A 154 20.03 -1.16 25.82
N TYR A 155 20.24 -0.25 26.79
CA TYR A 155 19.48 -0.22 28.04
C TYR A 155 18.58 1.03 28.07
N LEU A 156 17.30 0.84 28.34
CA LEU A 156 16.31 1.91 28.47
C LEU A 156 15.55 1.76 29.78
N ARG A 157 15.15 2.88 30.38
CA ARG A 157 14.35 2.89 31.60
C ARG A 157 13.19 3.87 31.47
N THR A 158 12.00 3.45 31.92
CA THR A 158 10.80 4.29 31.90
C THR A 158 10.77 5.26 33.08
N PRO A 159 9.95 6.32 33.02
CA PRO A 159 9.53 7.05 34.20
C PRO A 159 8.81 6.13 35.20
N VAL A 160 8.77 6.55 36.46
CA VAL A 160 7.95 5.92 37.50
C VAL A 160 6.51 6.40 37.35
N ILE A 161 5.56 5.48 37.32
CA ILE A 161 4.13 5.76 37.30
C ILE A 161 3.52 5.31 38.62
N PRO A 162 2.90 6.23 39.39
CA PRO A 162 2.24 5.86 40.63
C PRO A 162 0.91 5.14 40.40
N ASP A 163 0.45 4.42 41.42
CA ASP A 163 -0.92 3.88 41.53
C ASP A 163 -1.41 3.04 40.35
N VAL A 164 -0.55 2.15 39.83
CA VAL A 164 -0.97 1.14 38.85
C VAL A 164 -1.91 0.15 39.53
N SER A 165 -3.19 0.19 39.13
CA SER A 165 -4.29 -0.57 39.73
C SER A 165 -4.90 -1.60 38.78
N ASN A 166 -5.84 -2.39 39.28
CA ASN A 166 -6.59 -3.37 38.49
C ASN A 166 -7.72 -2.76 37.63
N ALA A 167 -7.97 -1.45 37.71
CA ALA A 167 -9.06 -0.78 37.02
C ALA A 167 -8.90 -0.78 35.47
N GLY A 168 -7.67 -0.82 34.98
CA GLY A 168 -7.39 -0.85 33.54
C GLY A 168 -5.92 -0.54 33.21
N PRO A 169 -5.55 -0.59 31.91
CA PRO A 169 -4.22 -0.24 31.45
C PRO A 169 -3.88 1.24 31.71
N VAL A 170 -2.68 1.50 32.19
CA VAL A 170 -2.13 2.83 32.46
C VAL A 170 -0.99 3.13 31.49
N ASP A 171 -1.03 4.27 30.81
CA ASP A 171 0.04 4.72 29.90
C ASP A 171 1.27 5.20 30.68
N MET A 172 2.43 4.60 30.38
CA MET A 172 3.71 4.95 31.00
C MET A 172 4.41 6.14 30.33
N HIS A 173 3.81 6.72 29.29
CA HIS A 173 4.31 7.88 28.55
C HIS A 173 5.73 7.67 28.01
N PHE A 174 6.05 6.42 27.64
CA PHE A 174 7.39 6.04 27.23
C PHE A 174 7.48 5.88 25.71
N ARG A 175 8.46 6.58 25.12
CA ARG A 175 8.83 6.41 23.72
C ARG A 175 10.34 6.49 23.56
N LYS A 176 10.91 5.58 22.78
CA LYS A 176 12.32 5.61 22.41
C LYS A 176 12.55 5.15 20.98
N ALA A 177 13.45 5.81 20.27
CA ALA A 177 13.96 5.39 18.97
C ALA A 177 15.48 5.26 19.04
N PHE A 178 16.03 4.18 18.48
CA PHE A 178 17.46 3.93 18.39
C PHE A 178 17.79 2.96 17.24
N GLU A 179 19.08 2.81 16.93
CA GLU A 179 19.56 1.85 15.93
C GLU A 179 20.19 0.66 16.64
N TYR A 180 19.70 -0.53 16.36
CA TYR A 180 20.34 -1.78 16.78
C TYR A 180 21.30 -2.26 15.69
N ARG A 181 22.48 -2.72 16.08
CA ARG A 181 23.47 -3.31 15.17
C ARG A 181 23.70 -4.78 15.54
N GLY A 182 23.43 -5.66 14.60
CA GLY A 182 23.55 -7.10 14.77
C GLY A 182 23.30 -7.86 13.47
N SER A 183 23.91 -9.03 13.37
CA SER A 183 23.74 -9.98 12.27
C SER A 183 22.39 -10.72 12.37
N TYR A 184 22.08 -11.58 11.39
CA TYR A 184 20.88 -12.43 11.51
C TYR A 184 21.03 -13.50 12.59
N LEU A 185 22.26 -13.96 12.84
CA LEU A 185 22.56 -14.88 13.95
C LEU A 185 22.42 -14.18 15.31
N ASP A 186 22.79 -12.90 15.38
CA ASP A 186 22.60 -12.11 16.61
C ASP A 186 21.11 -11.98 16.96
N LEU A 187 20.21 -11.88 15.96
CA LEU A 187 18.77 -11.85 16.24
C LEU A 187 18.22 -13.16 16.83
N GLU A 188 18.81 -14.29 16.46
CA GLU A 188 18.44 -15.61 16.98
C GLU A 188 18.92 -15.79 18.43
N ARG A 189 20.13 -15.29 18.72
CA ARG A 189 20.78 -15.43 20.02
C ARG A 189 20.33 -14.40 21.04
N GLU A 190 20.27 -13.14 20.65
CA GLU A 190 20.02 -12.03 21.55
C GLU A 190 18.52 -11.86 21.84
N LYS A 191 18.21 -11.34 23.02
CA LYS A 191 16.85 -11.23 23.53
C LYS A 191 16.48 -9.78 23.86
N LEU A 192 15.19 -9.49 23.85
CA LEU A 192 14.60 -8.38 24.58
C LEU A 192 14.25 -8.87 25.98
N LYS A 193 14.82 -8.23 27.00
CA LYS A 193 14.49 -8.46 28.40
C LYS A 193 13.82 -7.23 29.00
N ILE A 194 12.65 -7.42 29.62
CA ILE A 194 11.87 -6.37 30.26
C ILE A 194 11.71 -6.72 31.74
N LYS A 195 12.19 -5.84 32.63
CA LYS A 195 12.06 -5.98 34.08
C LYS A 195 11.06 -4.96 34.60
N VAL A 196 10.02 -5.41 35.30
CA VAL A 196 9.02 -4.55 35.94
C VAL A 196 9.35 -4.45 37.42
N TRP A 197 9.50 -3.22 37.90
CA TRP A 197 9.90 -2.92 39.27
C TRP A 197 8.83 -2.12 40.00
N GLU A 198 8.59 -2.47 41.26
CA GLU A 198 7.91 -1.61 42.23
C GLU A 198 8.91 -0.59 42.79
N TYR A 199 8.59 0.67 42.60
CA TYR A 199 9.33 1.80 43.16
C TYR A 199 8.99 2.00 44.63
N ARG A 200 10.03 2.10 45.48
CA ARG A 200 9.90 2.36 46.91
C ARG A 200 10.79 3.54 47.31
N ASN A 201 10.23 4.49 48.07
CA ASN A 201 10.96 5.71 48.44
C ASN A 201 12.07 5.48 49.47
N TRP A 202 11.87 4.53 50.39
CA TRP A 202 12.70 4.36 51.60
C TRP A 202 13.39 2.99 51.69
N THR A 203 13.09 2.09 50.75
CA THR A 203 13.66 0.74 50.70
C THR A 203 14.09 0.44 49.28
N LEU A 204 14.83 -0.65 49.08
CA LEU A 204 15.20 -1.10 47.74
C LEU A 204 13.94 -1.37 46.91
N ASN A 205 14.00 -1.00 45.63
CA ASN A 205 12.96 -1.33 44.68
C ASN A 205 12.80 -2.84 44.60
N HIS A 206 11.56 -3.28 44.42
CA HIS A 206 11.23 -4.70 44.42
C HIS A 206 10.95 -5.17 42.99
N LEU A 207 11.60 -6.25 42.55
CA LEU A 207 11.38 -6.82 41.22
C LEU A 207 10.03 -7.55 41.23
N GLU A 208 9.11 -7.10 40.39
CA GLU A 208 7.75 -7.65 40.34
C GLU A 208 7.60 -8.75 39.29
N ALA A 209 8.20 -8.56 38.11
CA ALA A 209 8.20 -9.56 37.06
C ALA A 209 9.28 -9.31 36.01
N VAL A 210 9.64 -10.37 35.28
CA VAL A 210 10.59 -10.35 34.17
C VAL A 210 9.96 -10.99 32.94
N TYR A 211 10.24 -10.43 31.78
CA TYR A 211 9.86 -10.96 30.48
C TYR A 211 11.08 -11.05 29.57
N GLU A 212 11.22 -12.16 28.84
CA GLU A 212 12.30 -12.37 27.86
C GLU A 212 11.73 -12.96 26.56
N GLU A 213 12.17 -12.43 25.41
CA GLU A 213 11.83 -12.95 24.08
C GLU A 213 12.99 -12.72 23.09
N ALA A 214 13.25 -13.69 22.21
CA ALA A 214 14.29 -13.56 21.18
C ALA A 214 14.00 -12.41 20.23
N LEU A 215 15.04 -11.67 19.83
CA LEU A 215 14.89 -10.54 18.91
C LEU A 215 14.32 -10.97 17.54
N LEU A 216 14.62 -12.20 17.09
CA LEU A 216 14.05 -12.77 15.87
C LEU A 216 12.52 -12.82 15.90
N ASN A 217 11.93 -13.21 17.04
CA ASN A 217 10.47 -13.29 17.19
C ASN A 217 9.84 -11.90 17.08
N LEU A 218 10.53 -10.87 17.56
CA LEU A 218 10.08 -9.47 17.45
C LEU A 218 10.25 -8.94 16.01
N ALA A 219 11.33 -9.30 15.32
CA ALA A 219 11.62 -8.87 13.95
C ALA A 219 10.68 -9.49 12.90
N THR A 220 10.07 -10.65 13.22
CA THR A 220 9.13 -11.38 12.35
C THR A 220 7.69 -11.36 12.87
N GLY A 221 7.49 -10.95 14.12
CA GLY A 221 6.19 -10.89 14.80
C GLY A 221 5.38 -9.63 14.47
N GLU A 222 4.33 -9.42 15.27
CA GLU A 222 3.46 -8.25 15.15
C GLU A 222 4.13 -6.99 15.73
N THR A 223 3.87 -5.82 15.12
CA THR A 223 4.34 -4.52 15.62
C THR A 223 3.72 -4.17 16.97
N HIS A 224 2.53 -4.69 17.28
CA HIS A 224 1.90 -4.59 18.59
C HIS A 224 2.30 -5.80 19.44
N VAL A 225 2.94 -5.55 20.57
CA VAL A 225 3.40 -6.59 21.50
C VAL A 225 2.58 -6.50 22.79
N GLU A 226 1.83 -7.55 23.08
CA GLU A 226 1.07 -7.70 24.32
C GLU A 226 1.52 -8.99 25.03
N ARG A 227 1.90 -8.87 26.30
CA ARG A 227 2.48 -9.97 27.09
C ARG A 227 1.99 -9.94 28.53
N ASP A 228 1.55 -11.11 29.00
CA ASP A 228 1.26 -11.34 30.42
C ASP A 228 2.55 -11.71 31.16
N LEU A 229 2.82 -11.01 32.25
CA LEU A 229 3.94 -11.23 33.14
C LEU A 229 3.46 -11.89 34.42
N TYR A 230 4.32 -12.74 34.99
CA TYR A 230 3.97 -13.59 36.11
C TYR A 230 4.94 -13.36 37.27
N LYS A 231 4.40 -13.54 38.48
CA LYS A 231 5.15 -13.53 39.74
C LYS A 231 4.85 -14.83 40.49
N PHE A 232 5.86 -15.40 41.13
CA PHE A 232 5.66 -16.55 42.00
C PHE A 232 5.29 -16.08 43.40
N ILE A 233 4.16 -16.58 43.91
CA ILE A 233 3.67 -16.28 45.25
C ILE A 233 3.36 -17.62 45.91
N LYS A 234 4.07 -17.94 47.01
CA LYS A 234 3.90 -19.18 47.77
C LYS A 234 3.97 -20.44 46.88
N GLY A 235 4.97 -20.51 46.00
CA GLY A 235 5.16 -21.64 45.07
C GLY A 235 4.18 -21.72 43.89
N ARG A 236 3.25 -20.75 43.74
CA ARG A 236 2.30 -20.73 42.61
C ARG A 236 2.58 -19.56 41.68
N ARG A 237 2.72 -19.87 40.38
CA ARG A 237 2.83 -18.87 39.31
C ARG A 237 1.50 -18.13 39.16
N SER A 238 1.50 -16.86 39.54
CA SER A 238 0.33 -15.98 39.48
C SER A 238 0.58 -14.86 38.48
N ARG A 239 -0.44 -14.52 37.69
CA ARG A 239 -0.36 -13.43 36.71
C ARG A 239 -0.28 -12.10 37.46
N ARG A 240 0.81 -11.35 37.27
CA ARG A 240 1.09 -10.12 38.01
C ARG A 240 0.56 -8.90 37.28
N CYS A 241 1.04 -8.70 36.05
CA CYS A 241 0.65 -7.57 35.22
C CYS A 241 0.67 -7.97 33.75
N ARG A 242 0.07 -7.14 32.91
CA ARG A 242 0.23 -7.20 31.46
C ARG A 242 0.88 -5.93 30.97
N ILE A 243 1.79 -6.10 30.03
CA ILE A 243 2.37 -5.00 29.29
C ILE A 243 1.87 -5.05 27.86
N SER A 244 1.61 -3.88 27.30
CA SER A 244 1.32 -3.71 25.88
C SER A 244 2.08 -2.50 25.35
N PHE A 245 2.76 -2.68 24.22
CA PHE A 245 3.50 -1.61 23.56
C PHE A 245 3.59 -1.85 22.06
N HIS A 246 3.89 -0.81 21.31
CA HIS A 246 4.24 -0.95 19.90
C HIS A 246 5.75 -0.95 19.76
N LEU A 247 6.26 -1.88 18.95
CA LEU A 247 7.66 -2.04 18.60
C LEU A 247 7.79 -2.11 17.09
N TYR A 248 8.43 -1.09 16.51
CA TYR A 248 8.92 -1.13 15.14
C TYR A 248 10.35 -1.64 15.15
N PHE A 249 10.60 -2.77 14.51
CA PHE A 249 11.93 -3.38 14.44
C PHE A 249 12.19 -3.93 13.04
N GLN A 250 12.80 -3.12 12.18
CA GLN A 250 13.08 -3.48 10.80
C GLN A 250 14.51 -3.14 10.37
N GLU A 251 15.05 -3.98 9.49
CA GLU A 251 16.36 -3.77 8.87
C GLU A 251 16.35 -2.50 8.00
N LEU A 252 17.39 -1.69 8.16
CA LEU A 252 17.75 -0.63 7.23
C LEU A 252 18.57 -1.24 6.10
N TYR A 253 18.05 -1.14 4.90
CA TYR A 253 18.58 -1.80 3.71
C TYR A 253 18.86 -0.79 2.59
N ASP A 254 19.77 -1.16 1.70
CA ASP A 254 20.05 -0.44 0.47
C ASP A 254 19.42 -1.26 -0.68
N PHE A 255 18.20 -0.88 -1.08
CA PHE A 255 17.44 -1.54 -2.14
C PHE A 255 17.92 -1.06 -3.50
N GLU A 256 18.18 -2.00 -4.42
CA GLU A 256 18.46 -1.68 -5.82
C GLU A 256 17.17 -1.89 -6.63
N LEU A 257 16.59 -0.79 -7.11
CA LEU A 257 15.36 -0.78 -7.89
C LEU A 257 15.71 -0.66 -9.39
N SER A 258 15.68 -1.78 -10.12
CA SER A 258 15.95 -1.79 -11.57
C SER A 258 14.65 -1.63 -12.37
N PHE A 259 14.58 -0.60 -13.22
CA PHE A 259 13.39 -0.25 -13.99
C PHE A 259 13.45 -0.86 -15.39
N VAL A 260 12.73 -1.97 -15.60
CA VAL A 260 12.81 -2.78 -16.82
C VAL A 260 11.47 -2.92 -17.53
N LYS A 261 11.51 -3.13 -18.86
CA LYS A 261 10.33 -3.37 -19.72
C LYS A 261 9.24 -2.29 -19.62
N TRP A 262 9.64 -1.03 -19.56
CA TRP A 262 8.70 0.09 -19.50
C TRP A 262 8.18 0.45 -20.88
N ARG A 263 6.89 0.79 -20.98
CA ARG A 263 6.24 1.21 -22.21
C ARG A 263 5.14 2.24 -21.98
N LEU A 264 4.85 2.99 -23.03
CA LEU A 264 3.71 3.90 -23.10
C LEU A 264 2.68 3.36 -24.10
N VAL A 265 1.41 3.39 -23.70
CA VAL A 265 0.30 2.83 -24.48
C VAL A 265 -0.72 3.95 -24.72
N GLN A 266 -1.21 4.09 -25.96
CA GLN A 266 -2.24 5.08 -26.34
C GLN A 266 -1.92 6.54 -25.95
N ILE A 267 -0.66 6.93 -26.05
CA ILE A 267 -0.26 8.31 -25.76
C ILE A 267 -0.86 9.31 -26.75
N MET A 268 -1.15 10.51 -26.27
CA MET A 268 -1.62 11.63 -27.09
C MET A 268 -0.50 12.67 -27.24
N PRO A 269 0.22 12.70 -28.38
CA PRO A 269 1.25 13.70 -28.63
C PRO A 269 0.72 15.14 -28.56
N CYS A 270 1.61 16.12 -28.39
CA CYS A 270 1.20 17.51 -28.19
C CYS A 270 0.41 18.04 -29.40
N LEU A 271 0.77 17.62 -30.62
CA LEU A 271 0.04 17.99 -31.84
C LEU A 271 -1.41 17.49 -31.80
N THR A 272 -1.62 16.22 -31.44
CA THR A 272 -2.96 15.62 -31.31
C THR A 272 -3.79 16.31 -30.23
N LEU A 273 -3.16 16.68 -29.10
CA LEU A 273 -3.82 17.47 -28.04
C LEU A 273 -4.30 18.82 -28.58
N GLN A 274 -3.45 19.54 -29.31
CA GLN A 274 -3.80 20.83 -29.91
C GLN A 274 -4.93 20.72 -30.94
N GLU A 275 -4.90 19.70 -31.80
CA GLU A 275 -5.97 19.42 -32.76
C GLU A 275 -7.29 19.13 -32.05
N LYS A 276 -7.25 18.31 -30.98
CA LYS A 276 -8.42 17.99 -30.18
C LYS A 276 -9.00 19.28 -29.57
N ILE A 277 -8.18 20.14 -28.97
CA ILE A 277 -8.59 21.45 -28.42
C ILE A 277 -9.25 22.31 -29.51
N ALA A 278 -8.62 22.45 -30.68
CA ALA A 278 -9.11 23.28 -31.78
C ALA A 278 -10.46 22.80 -32.35
N ASN A 279 -10.73 21.49 -32.31
CA ASN A 279 -11.96 20.91 -32.85
C ASN A 279 -13.13 20.89 -31.86
N ARG A 280 -12.92 21.23 -30.56
CA ARG A 280 -13.98 21.27 -29.54
C ARG A 280 -15.15 22.20 -29.90
N GLY A 281 -14.87 23.28 -30.63
CA GLY A 281 -15.88 24.25 -31.08
C GLY A 281 -16.68 23.84 -32.32
N LYS A 282 -16.17 22.90 -33.14
CA LYS A 282 -16.80 22.53 -34.42
C LYS A 282 -17.95 21.53 -34.27
N ASN A 283 -17.94 20.73 -33.20
CA ASN A 283 -18.98 19.71 -32.95
C ASN A 283 -20.23 20.26 -32.23
N LYS A 284 -20.30 21.56 -31.92
CA LYS A 284 -21.49 22.19 -31.30
C LYS A 284 -22.43 22.89 -32.29
N GLY A 285 -22.15 22.88 -33.59
CA GLY A 285 -22.98 23.52 -34.61
C GLY A 285 -23.28 22.58 -35.77
N GLY A 286 -24.56 22.33 -36.02
CA GLY A 286 -25.01 21.72 -37.27
C GLY A 286 -24.49 22.48 -38.48
N TYR A 287 -24.25 21.74 -39.56
CA TYR A 287 -23.85 22.19 -40.88
C TYR A 287 -24.36 23.60 -41.25
N THR A 288 -23.46 24.57 -41.32
CA THR A 288 -23.57 25.71 -42.23
C THR A 288 -22.24 25.93 -42.94
N ARG A 289 -22.26 25.66 -44.25
CA ARG A 289 -21.21 26.08 -45.19
C ARG A 289 -21.28 27.60 -45.27
N GLU A 290 -20.27 28.29 -44.74
CA GLU A 290 -19.74 29.57 -45.23
C GLU A 290 -18.80 30.19 -44.18
N ALA A 291 -17.48 29.98 -44.30
CA ALA A 291 -16.48 30.85 -43.67
C ALA A 291 -15.05 30.58 -44.18
N THR A 292 -14.81 30.75 -45.48
CA THR A 292 -13.45 30.68 -46.06
C THR A 292 -12.63 31.98 -45.88
N ILE A 293 -12.95 32.85 -44.91
CA ILE A 293 -12.25 34.14 -44.73
C ILE A 293 -11.81 34.41 -43.27
N GLY A 294 -11.86 33.40 -42.39
CA GLY A 294 -11.46 33.54 -40.97
C GLY A 294 -10.04 33.08 -40.60
N PHE A 295 -9.33 32.37 -41.48
CA PHE A 295 -8.17 31.56 -41.08
C PHE A 295 -6.87 32.36 -40.81
N LYS A 296 -6.77 33.62 -41.29
CA LYS A 296 -5.55 34.45 -41.14
C LYS A 296 -5.61 35.47 -40.00
N ARG A 297 -6.79 35.75 -39.43
CA ARG A 297 -6.94 36.73 -38.32
C ARG A 297 -6.88 36.11 -36.92
N HIS A 298 -7.01 34.78 -36.79
CA HIS A 298 -6.92 34.09 -35.49
C HIS A 298 -5.48 33.78 -35.05
N GLN A 299 -4.50 33.72 -35.95
CA GLN A 299 -3.10 33.48 -35.57
C GLN A 299 -2.47 34.60 -34.71
N LEU A 300 -2.86 35.86 -34.91
CA LEU A 300 -2.31 37.01 -34.15
C LEU A 300 -2.95 37.18 -32.76
N ALA A 301 -4.24 36.88 -32.63
CA ALA A 301 -4.94 36.91 -31.34
C ALA A 301 -4.52 35.73 -30.44
N ASP A 302 -4.28 34.55 -31.03
CA ASP A 302 -3.73 33.40 -30.32
C ASP A 302 -2.26 33.61 -29.94
N GLN A 303 -1.45 34.27 -30.78
CA GLN A 303 -0.09 34.68 -30.39
C GLN A 303 -0.07 35.67 -29.22
N ALA A 304 -1.00 36.63 -29.16
CA ALA A 304 -1.09 37.57 -28.04
C ALA A 304 -1.57 36.90 -26.74
N LYS A 305 -2.53 35.97 -26.82
CA LYS A 305 -2.95 35.12 -25.69
C LYS A 305 -1.82 34.18 -25.24
N TYR A 306 -1.06 33.64 -26.19
CA TYR A 306 0.08 32.77 -25.95
C TYR A 306 1.25 33.50 -25.28
N VAL A 307 1.50 34.76 -25.62
CA VAL A 307 2.49 35.61 -24.90
C VAL A 307 2.03 35.91 -23.47
N PHE A 308 0.73 36.10 -23.25
CA PHE A 308 0.18 36.32 -21.91
C PHE A 308 0.23 35.03 -21.06
N GLN A 309 -0.10 33.87 -21.66
CA GLN A 309 0.06 32.53 -21.06
C GLN A 309 1.51 32.21 -20.75
N GLN A 310 2.45 32.51 -21.66
CA GLN A 310 3.89 32.34 -21.42
C GLN A 310 4.37 33.21 -20.26
N ARG A 311 3.90 34.46 -20.14
CA ARG A 311 4.26 35.35 -19.02
C ARG A 311 3.66 34.87 -17.69
N GLN A 312 2.45 34.32 -17.70
CA GLN A 312 1.79 33.79 -16.50
C GLN A 312 2.43 32.47 -16.04
N VAL A 313 2.60 31.50 -16.94
CA VAL A 313 3.26 30.21 -16.64
C VAL A 313 4.73 30.43 -16.24
N LYS A 314 5.45 31.35 -16.90
CA LYS A 314 6.83 31.69 -16.51
C LYS A 314 6.90 32.37 -15.15
N ARG A 315 5.92 33.23 -14.79
CA ARG A 315 5.82 33.82 -13.44
C ARG A 315 5.53 32.76 -12.37
N GLU A 316 4.63 31.82 -12.65
CA GLU A 316 4.29 30.70 -11.75
C GLU A 316 5.48 29.73 -11.58
N MET A 317 6.15 29.35 -12.67
CA MET A 317 7.37 28.53 -12.63
C MET A 317 8.51 29.24 -11.90
N GLN A 318 8.74 30.54 -12.16
CA GLN A 318 9.75 31.32 -11.43
C GLN A 318 9.44 31.44 -9.94
N LYS A 319 8.15 31.51 -9.56
CA LYS A 319 7.71 31.50 -8.15
C LYS A 319 7.99 30.15 -7.47
N ARG A 320 7.88 29.04 -8.22
CA ARG A 320 8.25 27.69 -7.75
C ARG A 320 9.76 27.51 -7.61
N ASP A 321 10.55 28.03 -8.54
CA ASP A 321 12.02 27.95 -8.47
C ASP A 321 12.59 28.82 -7.33
N SER A 322 12.05 30.03 -7.14
CA SER A 322 12.46 30.93 -6.04
C SER A 322 12.02 30.46 -4.65
N GLN A 323 10.97 29.63 -4.54
CA GLN A 323 10.61 28.96 -3.27
C GLN A 323 11.51 27.75 -2.95
N ARG A 324 12.19 27.17 -3.95
CA ARG A 324 13.18 26.09 -3.75
C ARG A 324 14.54 26.60 -3.26
N GLU A 325 14.88 27.87 -3.54
CA GLU A 325 16.19 28.46 -3.21
C GLU A 325 16.25 29.14 -1.82
N LEU A 326 15.16 29.17 -1.05
CA LEU A 326 15.14 29.75 0.31
C LEU A 326 15.53 28.72 1.38
N LEU A 327 16.78 28.27 1.34
CA LEU A 327 17.55 27.74 2.48
C LEU A 327 18.92 28.46 2.49
N PRO A 328 19.45 28.97 3.62
CA PRO A 328 20.55 29.92 3.58
C PRO A 328 21.93 29.23 3.47
N GLY A 329 22.78 29.71 2.54
CA GLY A 329 24.22 29.45 2.58
C GLY A 329 25.03 29.84 1.33
N ALA A 330 25.96 30.80 1.50
CA ALA A 330 27.19 31.07 0.72
C ALA A 330 27.16 31.95 -0.57
N SER A 331 27.23 33.27 -0.34
CA SER A 331 28.10 34.31 -0.92
C SER A 331 28.81 34.21 -2.31
N ARG A 332 28.47 35.19 -3.19
CA ARG A 332 29.28 36.12 -4.07
C ARG A 332 30.03 35.59 -5.33
N PRO A 333 30.43 36.46 -6.31
CA PRO A 333 30.02 37.85 -6.64
C PRO A 333 29.68 38.13 -8.13
N GLU A 334 29.06 39.29 -8.38
CA GLU A 334 28.69 39.90 -9.66
C GLU A 334 29.89 40.29 -10.56
N MET A 335 29.67 40.34 -11.89
CA MET A 335 30.29 41.29 -12.82
C MET A 335 29.31 41.63 -13.97
N LEU A 336 29.03 42.92 -14.10
CA LEU A 336 28.20 43.59 -15.11
C LEU A 336 28.95 43.85 -16.42
N GLY A 337 28.20 43.98 -17.53
CA GLY A 337 28.55 44.94 -18.59
C GLY A 337 28.08 44.63 -20.01
N GLY A 338 27.29 45.54 -20.61
CA GLY A 338 27.48 45.91 -22.03
C GLY A 338 26.31 45.84 -23.02
N PHE A 339 25.49 46.91 -23.06
CA PHE A 339 24.91 47.67 -24.21
C PHE A 339 24.98 47.11 -25.66
N ALA A 340 23.88 47.18 -26.45
CA ALA A 340 23.55 48.16 -27.53
C ALA A 340 23.40 47.43 -28.90
N ASP A 341 22.71 47.84 -29.97
CA ASP A 341 21.72 48.86 -30.35
C ASP A 341 21.14 48.46 -31.75
N LYS A 342 20.09 49.17 -32.18
CA LYS A 342 19.27 49.26 -33.42
C LYS A 342 19.75 48.81 -34.83
N GLY A 343 18.72 48.58 -35.66
CA GLY A 343 18.59 49.05 -37.07
C GLY A 343 18.72 47.95 -38.14
N SER A 344 18.12 47.95 -39.33
CA SER A 344 17.15 48.80 -40.05
C SER A 344 16.78 48.09 -41.37
N ALA A 345 15.53 48.28 -41.83
CA ALA A 345 14.97 48.34 -43.20
C ALA A 345 15.61 47.65 -44.44
N ARG A 346 14.74 47.11 -45.33
CA ARG A 346 14.47 47.52 -46.74
C ARG A 346 13.75 46.37 -47.53
N LEU A 347 12.52 46.57 -48.01
CA LEU A 347 12.05 47.12 -49.31
C LEU A 347 11.88 46.09 -50.45
N SER A 348 10.60 45.85 -50.79
CA SER A 348 9.95 45.76 -52.12
C SER A 348 10.61 45.03 -53.31
N HIS A 349 9.84 44.13 -53.94
CA HIS A 349 9.60 44.21 -55.39
C HIS A 349 8.27 43.54 -55.79
N LEU A 350 7.54 44.22 -56.68
CA LEU A 350 6.33 43.78 -57.39
C LEU A 350 6.72 43.01 -58.67
N GLY A 351 5.85 42.12 -59.13
CA GLY A 351 5.90 41.50 -60.45
C GLY A 351 4.61 40.75 -60.76
N PHE A 352 3.76 41.34 -61.58
CA PHE A 352 2.60 40.73 -62.23
C PHE A 352 3.05 39.81 -63.37
N GLU A 353 2.37 38.69 -63.59
CA GLU A 353 1.89 38.29 -64.92
C GLU A 353 0.90 37.12 -64.86
N SER A 354 0.08 37.04 -65.90
CA SER A 354 -1.22 36.40 -66.00
C SER A 354 -1.18 35.25 -67.02
N ALA A 355 -1.90 34.15 -66.80
CA ALA A 355 -2.30 33.24 -67.88
C ALA A 355 -3.57 32.43 -67.56
N MET A 356 -4.39 32.25 -68.59
CA MET A 356 -5.80 31.90 -68.65
C MET A 356 -6.16 30.39 -68.51
N LYS A 357 -7.42 30.15 -68.08
CA LYS A 357 -8.49 29.21 -68.60
C LYS A 357 -8.15 27.71 -68.78
N LEU A 358 -9.04 26.71 -68.64
CA LEU A 358 -10.50 26.53 -68.45
C LEU A 358 -10.71 25.04 -67.99
N PRO A 359 -11.92 24.65 -67.55
CA PRO A 359 -12.24 23.39 -66.85
C PRO A 359 -12.77 22.30 -67.79
N ASN A 360 -12.83 21.04 -67.31
CA ASN A 360 -13.56 19.98 -68.00
C ASN A 360 -14.56 19.26 -67.10
N ARG A 361 -15.80 19.17 -67.62
CA ARG A 361 -16.95 18.31 -67.26
C ARG A 361 -16.49 16.85 -67.15
N GLY A 362 -17.03 15.96 -66.31
CA GLY A 362 -18.43 15.71 -65.93
C GLY A 362 -18.91 14.43 -66.63
N THR A 363 -19.37 13.41 -65.88
CA THR A 363 -20.35 12.40 -66.34
C THR A 363 -20.72 11.45 -65.19
N ARG A 364 -22.00 11.08 -65.15
CA ARG A 364 -22.67 10.32 -64.10
C ARG A 364 -23.65 9.33 -64.76
N SER A 365 -23.87 8.18 -64.10
CA SER A 365 -25.06 7.28 -64.12
C SER A 365 -25.12 6.16 -65.19
N PRO A 366 -25.98 5.11 -65.10
CA PRO A 366 -26.72 4.48 -63.95
C PRO A 366 -26.91 2.91 -63.97
N SER A 367 -27.63 2.38 -62.94
CA SER A 367 -28.47 1.14 -62.85
C SER A 367 -27.81 -0.22 -62.52
N GLY A 368 -28.37 -1.16 -61.74
CA GLY A 368 -29.66 -1.29 -61.01
C GLY A 368 -29.80 -2.66 -60.27
N LEU A 369 -30.95 -2.86 -59.62
CA LEU A 369 -31.59 -4.09 -59.07
C LEU A 369 -31.34 -4.54 -57.61
N GLU A 370 -32.40 -4.38 -56.81
CA GLU A 370 -32.65 -4.92 -55.46
C GLU A 370 -33.29 -6.32 -55.51
N SER A 371 -32.98 -7.17 -54.52
CA SER A 371 -33.84 -8.30 -54.11
C SER A 371 -33.84 -8.43 -52.58
N ASN A 372 -35.02 -8.29 -51.95
CA ASN A 372 -35.25 -8.35 -50.51
C ASN A 372 -35.22 -9.79 -49.95
N ARG A 373 -34.53 -10.01 -48.82
CA ARG A 373 -34.73 -11.12 -47.86
C ARG A 373 -34.94 -10.56 -46.44
N PRO A 374 -35.89 -11.08 -45.63
CA PRO A 374 -36.20 -10.54 -44.30
C PRO A 374 -35.40 -11.19 -43.15
N GLU A 375 -34.18 -11.71 -43.39
CA GLU A 375 -33.36 -12.34 -42.34
C GLU A 375 -32.16 -11.47 -41.87
N ASP A 376 -31.82 -10.40 -42.60
CA ASP A 376 -30.61 -9.61 -42.34
C ASP A 376 -30.74 -8.63 -41.16
N GLY A 377 -31.97 -8.30 -40.74
CA GLY A 377 -32.20 -7.36 -39.64
C GLY A 377 -31.75 -7.88 -38.27
N ASN A 378 -31.87 -9.19 -38.03
CA ASN A 378 -31.55 -9.81 -36.74
C ASN A 378 -30.04 -10.04 -36.59
N ARG A 379 -29.37 -10.47 -37.67
CA ARG A 379 -27.91 -10.58 -37.72
C ARG A 379 -27.22 -9.23 -37.66
N ASN A 380 -27.69 -8.23 -38.39
CA ASN A 380 -27.11 -6.89 -38.32
C ASN A 380 -27.25 -6.26 -36.92
N MET A 381 -28.37 -6.49 -36.22
CA MET A 381 -28.55 -5.98 -34.86
C MET A 381 -27.63 -6.68 -33.85
N GLU A 382 -27.49 -8.01 -33.94
CA GLU A 382 -26.54 -8.80 -33.12
C GLU A 382 -25.09 -8.42 -33.43
N GLU A 383 -24.73 -8.22 -34.70
CA GLU A 383 -23.39 -7.87 -35.16
C GLU A 383 -23.02 -6.42 -34.79
N ILE A 384 -23.94 -5.46 -34.93
CA ILE A 384 -23.77 -4.08 -34.46
C ILE A 384 -23.66 -4.01 -32.93
N PHE A 385 -24.41 -4.85 -32.21
CA PHE A 385 -24.35 -4.94 -30.75
C PHE A 385 -23.00 -5.51 -30.29
N LEU A 386 -22.55 -6.62 -30.86
CA LEU A 386 -21.24 -7.23 -30.59
C LEU A 386 -20.09 -6.29 -30.99
N GLN A 387 -20.22 -5.59 -32.12
CA GLN A 387 -19.24 -4.61 -32.57
C GLN A 387 -19.18 -3.39 -31.64
N HIS A 388 -20.32 -2.92 -31.10
CA HIS A 388 -20.35 -1.86 -30.08
C HIS A 388 -19.81 -2.31 -28.73
N GLN A 389 -20.10 -3.55 -28.30
CA GLN A 389 -19.58 -4.11 -27.05
C GLN A 389 -18.07 -4.32 -27.13
N ALA A 390 -17.58 -4.79 -28.29
CA ALA A 390 -16.17 -4.82 -28.63
C ALA A 390 -15.57 -3.41 -28.69
N THR A 391 -16.30 -2.38 -29.17
CA THR A 391 -15.82 -0.98 -29.19
C THR A 391 -15.67 -0.40 -27.77
N ILE A 392 -16.49 -0.84 -26.81
CA ILE A 392 -16.41 -0.42 -25.40
C ILE A 392 -15.22 -1.08 -24.69
N LEU A 393 -14.90 -2.34 -25.02
CA LEU A 393 -13.73 -3.06 -24.50
C LEU A 393 -12.44 -2.75 -25.27
N ALA A 394 -12.54 -2.35 -26.54
CA ALA A 394 -11.43 -2.09 -27.46
C ALA A 394 -11.17 -0.60 -27.73
N SER A 395 -11.83 0.33 -27.02
CA SER A 395 -11.37 1.74 -27.02
C SER A 395 -9.91 1.84 -26.58
N ASP A 396 -9.43 0.85 -25.82
CA ASP A 396 -8.08 0.73 -25.30
C ASP A 396 -7.12 -0.06 -26.23
N GLN A 397 -7.62 -0.69 -27.30
CA GLN A 397 -6.85 -1.62 -28.17
C GLN A 397 -7.14 -1.49 -29.67
N LEU A 398 -7.68 -0.36 -30.13
CA LEU A 398 -8.10 -0.18 -31.54
C LEU A 398 -6.98 -0.39 -32.58
N GLU A 399 -5.71 -0.28 -32.20
CA GLU A 399 -4.55 -0.49 -33.08
C GLU A 399 -4.09 -1.96 -33.19
N GLU A 400 -4.49 -2.84 -32.26
CA GLU A 400 -4.09 -4.26 -32.24
C GLU A 400 -5.11 -5.19 -32.92
N LEU A 401 -6.23 -4.66 -33.41
CA LEU A 401 -7.22 -5.45 -34.16
C LEU A 401 -6.61 -6.07 -35.43
N PRO A 402 -6.95 -7.32 -35.79
CA PRO A 402 -6.65 -7.86 -37.11
C PRO A 402 -7.22 -6.95 -38.20
N ALA A 403 -6.53 -6.84 -39.34
CA ALA A 403 -6.82 -5.85 -40.38
C ALA A 403 -8.28 -5.85 -40.87
N SER A 404 -8.99 -6.98 -40.72
CA SER A 404 -10.40 -7.15 -41.05
C SER A 404 -11.38 -6.36 -40.17
N LEU A 405 -10.98 -5.99 -38.95
CA LEU A 405 -11.86 -5.33 -37.95
C LEU A 405 -11.52 -3.84 -37.74
N ARG A 406 -10.54 -3.29 -38.47
CA ARG A 406 -10.18 -1.87 -38.39
C ARG A 406 -11.07 -1.00 -39.27
N PRO A 407 -11.48 0.19 -38.82
CA PRO A 407 -12.01 1.20 -39.74
C PRO A 407 -10.94 1.61 -40.77
N PRO A 408 -11.31 1.89 -42.04
CA PRO A 408 -10.34 2.26 -43.06
C PRO A 408 -9.66 3.59 -42.70
N LEU A 409 -8.35 3.55 -42.44
CA LEU A 409 -7.52 4.74 -42.28
C LEU A 409 -7.55 5.57 -43.57
N SER A 410 -7.74 6.89 -43.43
CA SER A 410 -7.68 7.82 -44.56
C SER A 410 -6.30 7.71 -45.23
N LYS A 411 -6.27 7.26 -46.49
CA LYS A 411 -5.05 7.14 -47.29
C LYS A 411 -4.30 8.48 -47.30
N ARG A 412 -3.09 8.52 -46.72
CA ARG A 412 -2.12 9.61 -46.97
C ARG A 412 -1.90 9.71 -48.49
N ARG A 413 -1.92 10.94 -49.01
CA ARG A 413 -1.65 11.21 -50.43
C ARG A 413 -0.23 10.74 -50.75
N LYS A 414 -0.13 9.83 -51.72
CA LYS A 414 1.12 9.27 -52.21
C LYS A 414 1.78 10.30 -53.11
N GLY A 415 2.87 10.91 -52.67
CA GLY A 415 3.68 11.79 -53.51
C GLY A 415 4.38 12.90 -52.72
N GLU A 416 5.36 12.53 -51.89
CA GLU A 416 6.42 13.44 -51.43
C GLU A 416 7.55 12.60 -50.81
N ASP A 417 8.17 11.74 -51.62
CA ASP A 417 9.44 11.09 -51.28
C ASP A 417 10.54 11.68 -52.17
N LYS A 418 11.23 12.72 -51.68
CA LYS A 418 12.66 12.94 -51.92
C LYS A 418 13.21 14.13 -51.13
N LYS A 419 14.31 13.84 -50.41
CA LYS A 419 15.28 14.73 -49.74
C LYS A 419 14.78 15.42 -48.47
N ASP A 420 15.16 14.89 -47.31
CA ASP A 420 16.39 15.30 -46.60
C ASP A 420 16.72 14.32 -45.46
N GLY A 421 18.01 14.12 -45.21
CA GLY A 421 18.51 13.25 -44.15
C GLY A 421 18.49 13.92 -42.78
N ASN A 422 18.20 13.12 -41.75
CA ASN A 422 18.42 13.39 -40.32
C ASN A 422 17.60 14.51 -39.66
N LYS A 423 16.29 14.27 -39.52
CA LYS A 423 15.53 14.45 -38.26
C LYS A 423 14.29 13.56 -38.35
N ALA A 424 13.98 12.80 -37.31
CA ALA A 424 12.73 12.06 -37.25
C ALA A 424 11.59 13.08 -37.26
N ASP A 425 10.83 13.14 -38.35
CA ASP A 425 9.85 14.21 -38.66
C ASP A 425 8.53 14.09 -37.86
N GLY A 426 8.50 13.21 -36.85
CA GLY A 426 7.35 12.92 -36.00
C GLY A 426 7.61 13.23 -34.51
N PRO A 427 6.56 13.36 -33.69
CA PRO A 427 6.67 13.67 -32.26
C PRO A 427 7.58 12.67 -31.55
N GLN A 428 8.43 13.18 -30.67
CA GLN A 428 9.39 12.39 -29.89
C GLN A 428 9.00 12.47 -28.42
N VAL A 429 8.84 11.32 -27.79
CA VAL A 429 8.48 11.23 -26.37
C VAL A 429 9.66 10.82 -25.51
N LYS A 430 9.67 11.36 -24.30
CA LYS A 430 10.61 11.04 -23.23
C LYS A 430 9.83 10.87 -21.94
N MET A 431 10.25 9.92 -21.12
CA MET A 431 9.67 9.64 -19.81
C MET A 431 10.67 10.00 -18.71
N THR A 432 10.19 10.68 -17.68
CA THR A 432 10.95 10.96 -16.46
C THR A 432 10.28 10.27 -15.29
N ILE A 433 11.05 9.50 -14.54
CA ILE A 433 10.65 8.81 -13.31
C ILE A 433 11.34 9.51 -12.15
N SER A 434 10.60 9.88 -11.11
CA SER A 434 11.20 10.42 -9.88
C SER A 434 10.52 9.84 -8.65
N LEU A 435 11.29 9.61 -7.59
CA LEU A 435 10.73 9.20 -6.32
C LEU A 435 10.03 10.38 -5.65
N MET A 436 8.75 10.19 -5.40
CA MET A 436 7.93 11.04 -4.55
C MET A 436 7.68 10.34 -3.23
N HIS A 437 7.38 11.13 -2.22
CA HIS A 437 7.01 10.62 -0.91
C HIS A 437 8.11 9.83 -0.18
N ALA A 438 9.33 9.79 -0.73
CA ALA A 438 10.48 9.14 -0.14
C ALA A 438 11.04 9.93 1.06
N SER A 439 11.75 9.24 1.94
CA SER A 439 12.47 9.86 3.06
C SER A 439 13.49 10.90 2.58
N SER A 440 13.93 11.79 3.47
CA SER A 440 14.89 12.86 3.16
C SER A 440 16.16 12.35 2.47
N MET A 441 16.63 11.14 2.80
CA MET A 441 17.79 10.50 2.16
C MET A 441 17.58 10.10 0.70
N ASN A 442 16.33 9.88 0.30
CA ASN A 442 15.96 9.41 -1.05
C ASN A 442 15.35 10.52 -1.91
N LYS A 443 15.32 11.76 -1.40
CA LYS A 443 14.70 12.90 -2.07
C LYS A 443 15.50 13.29 -3.31
N GLY A 444 14.82 13.40 -4.45
CA GLY A 444 15.42 13.83 -5.72
C GLY A 444 16.03 12.72 -6.57
N LEU A 445 15.96 11.46 -6.13
CA LEU A 445 16.31 10.31 -6.96
C LEU A 445 15.32 10.15 -8.12
N GLY A 446 15.83 9.85 -9.31
CA GLY A 446 15.01 9.68 -10.50
C GLY A 446 15.83 9.23 -11.72
N LEU A 447 15.10 8.83 -12.76
CA LEU A 447 15.60 8.37 -14.04
C LEU A 447 14.97 9.17 -15.17
N VAL A 448 15.71 9.35 -16.25
CA VAL A 448 15.22 9.99 -17.47
C VAL A 448 15.47 9.04 -18.63
N SER A 449 14.42 8.69 -19.36
CA SER A 449 14.51 7.80 -20.51
C SER A 449 15.23 8.47 -21.68
N SER A 450 15.70 7.65 -22.63
CA SER A 450 16.03 8.13 -23.97
C SER A 450 14.77 8.53 -24.74
N GLU A 451 14.92 9.41 -25.74
CA GLU A 451 13.83 9.83 -26.62
C GLU A 451 13.42 8.70 -27.57
N ARG A 452 12.12 8.55 -27.80
CA ARG A 452 11.54 7.56 -28.72
C ARG A 452 10.45 8.20 -29.59
N PRO A 453 10.26 7.75 -30.83
CA PRO A 453 9.12 8.19 -31.64
C PRO A 453 7.80 7.89 -30.94
N ALA A 454 6.86 8.83 -30.97
CA ALA A 454 5.52 8.63 -30.41
C ALA A 454 4.63 7.77 -31.32
N ASP A 455 4.99 7.64 -32.60
CA ASP A 455 4.30 6.79 -33.57
C ASP A 455 4.55 5.31 -33.22
N GLY A 456 3.60 4.69 -32.50
CA GLY A 456 3.64 3.30 -32.06
C GLY A 456 3.48 3.14 -30.54
N ILE A 457 4.07 2.08 -29.99
CA ILE A 457 4.13 1.79 -28.54
C ILE A 457 5.58 2.05 -28.07
N PRO A 458 5.92 3.26 -27.59
CA PRO A 458 7.25 3.57 -27.10
C PRO A 458 7.66 2.61 -25.98
N ARG A 459 8.84 2.00 -26.10
CA ARG A 459 9.35 1.01 -25.14
C ARG A 459 10.81 1.22 -24.76
N TRP A 460 11.12 0.90 -23.51
CA TRP A 460 12.46 0.91 -22.91
C TRP A 460 12.66 -0.40 -22.14
N ASP A 461 13.58 -1.23 -22.64
CA ASP A 461 13.87 -2.51 -22.00
C ASP A 461 14.56 -2.33 -20.64
N ASN A 462 15.38 -1.29 -20.51
CA ASN A 462 16.02 -0.87 -19.27
C ASN A 462 16.10 0.67 -19.21
N LEU A 463 15.59 1.26 -18.12
CA LEU A 463 15.67 2.70 -17.82
C LEU A 463 16.81 3.05 -16.86
N GLY A 464 17.39 2.06 -16.19
CA GLY A 464 18.41 2.21 -15.17
C GLY A 464 17.95 1.74 -13.78
N GLU A 465 18.78 2.04 -12.79
CA GLU A 465 18.63 1.63 -11.40
C GLU A 465 18.50 2.85 -10.48
N ILE A 466 17.71 2.71 -9.42
CA ILE A 466 17.66 3.65 -8.30
C ILE A 466 18.06 2.91 -7.03
N TYR A 467 19.09 3.40 -6.35
CA TYR A 467 19.50 2.88 -5.04
C TYR A 467 18.70 3.60 -3.94
N PHE A 468 17.72 2.89 -3.37
CA PHE A 468 16.84 3.39 -2.33
C PHE A 468 17.32 2.93 -0.96
N ARG A 469 17.58 3.87 -0.05
CA ARG A 469 18.06 3.56 1.30
C ARG A 469 16.98 3.73 2.35
N GLY A 470 16.64 2.68 3.07
CA GLY A 470 15.63 2.74 4.12
C GLY A 470 15.17 1.37 4.57
N THR A 471 14.06 1.33 5.29
CA THR A 471 13.36 0.08 5.61
C THR A 471 12.44 -0.33 4.46
N LEU A 472 12.01 -1.60 4.43
CA LEU A 472 11.02 -2.07 3.45
C LEU A 472 9.73 -1.23 3.51
N ARG A 473 9.38 -0.78 4.71
CA ARG A 473 8.26 0.12 4.95
C ARG A 473 8.42 1.50 4.33
N ASP A 474 9.63 2.06 4.36
CA ASP A 474 9.91 3.34 3.71
C ASP A 474 9.68 3.21 2.20
N LEU A 475 10.10 2.08 1.61
CA LEU A 475 9.85 1.74 0.21
C LEU A 475 8.33 1.63 -0.07
N ASP A 476 7.58 0.93 0.77
CA ASP A 476 6.12 0.78 0.63
C ASP A 476 5.36 2.12 0.73
N SER A 477 5.90 3.09 1.46
CA SER A 477 5.32 4.43 1.59
C SER A 477 5.68 5.38 0.44
N THR A 478 6.64 4.98 -0.40
CA THR A 478 7.18 5.77 -1.50
C THR A 478 6.33 5.61 -2.77
N TYR A 479 6.31 6.63 -3.60
CA TYR A 479 5.62 6.62 -4.90
C TYR A 479 6.60 6.95 -6.01
N ILE A 480 6.36 6.37 -7.18
CA ILE A 480 6.96 6.80 -8.43
C ILE A 480 6.07 7.88 -9.05
N GLN A 481 6.68 9.00 -9.39
CA GLN A 481 6.10 10.00 -10.27
C GLN A 481 6.59 9.78 -11.69
N VAL A 482 5.66 9.68 -12.63
CA VAL A 482 5.94 9.57 -14.05
C VAL A 482 5.51 10.85 -14.75
N VAL A 483 6.44 11.49 -15.46
CA VAL A 483 6.16 12.64 -16.33
C VAL A 483 6.52 12.27 -17.75
N VAL A 484 5.55 12.36 -18.66
CA VAL A 484 5.76 12.09 -20.09
C VAL A 484 5.79 13.42 -20.84
N GLU A 485 6.85 13.62 -21.61
CA GLU A 485 7.09 14.85 -22.38
C GLU A 485 7.21 14.53 -23.86
N ASP A 486 6.59 15.35 -24.72
CA ASP A 486 6.88 15.47 -26.14
C ASP A 486 8.01 16.49 -26.34
N THR A 487 9.22 16.03 -26.67
CA THR A 487 10.42 16.87 -26.77
C THR A 487 10.39 17.80 -27.98
N THR A 488 9.57 17.48 -28.98
CA THR A 488 9.37 18.30 -30.19
C THR A 488 8.48 19.51 -29.94
N ALA A 489 7.68 19.48 -28.88
CA ALA A 489 6.76 20.57 -28.53
C ALA A 489 7.48 21.77 -27.85
N PRO A 490 6.86 22.97 -27.85
CA PRO A 490 7.35 24.12 -27.09
C PRO A 490 7.43 23.81 -25.60
N LYS A 491 8.47 24.30 -24.90
CA LYS A 491 8.78 23.98 -23.48
C LYS A 491 7.57 24.02 -22.54
N VAL A 492 6.64 24.96 -22.76
CA VAL A 492 5.43 25.15 -21.93
C VAL A 492 4.38 24.05 -22.11
N MET A 493 4.36 23.39 -23.27
CA MET A 493 3.39 22.38 -23.68
C MET A 493 3.99 20.98 -23.82
N ARG A 494 5.28 20.80 -23.50
CA ARG A 494 5.97 19.51 -23.64
C ARG A 494 5.33 18.41 -22.83
N GLN A 495 4.86 18.72 -21.62
CA GLN A 495 4.21 17.71 -20.79
C GLN A 495 2.90 17.27 -21.45
N ILE A 496 2.80 15.99 -21.80
CA ILE A 496 1.60 15.40 -22.41
C ILE A 496 0.84 14.49 -21.44
N GLY A 497 1.50 13.98 -20.39
CA GLY A 497 0.88 13.13 -19.37
C GLY A 497 1.63 13.10 -18.04
N TYR A 498 0.91 12.71 -16.99
CA TYR A 498 1.39 12.68 -15.62
C TYR A 498 0.82 11.50 -14.84
N GLY A 499 1.64 10.69 -14.16
CA GLY A 499 1.17 9.57 -13.35
C GLY A 499 1.85 9.49 -11.98
N GLN A 500 1.16 8.91 -11.00
CA GLN A 500 1.75 8.50 -9.72
C GLN A 500 1.43 7.03 -9.47
N ILE A 501 2.44 6.25 -9.07
CA ILE A 501 2.33 4.81 -8.82
C ILE A 501 2.90 4.50 -7.44
N PRO A 502 2.16 3.86 -6.52
CA PRO A 502 2.72 3.41 -5.25
C PRO A 502 3.78 2.32 -5.46
N LEU A 503 4.85 2.35 -4.67
CA LEU A 503 5.82 1.23 -4.58
C LEU A 503 5.41 0.17 -3.55
N ARG A 504 4.26 0.35 -2.89
CA ARG A 504 3.73 -0.63 -1.95
C ARG A 504 3.56 -2.00 -2.58
N GLY A 505 4.18 -2.99 -1.97
CA GLY A 505 4.13 -4.37 -2.46
C GLY A 505 4.94 -4.62 -3.72
N VAL A 506 5.77 -3.67 -4.18
CA VAL A 506 6.61 -3.83 -5.40
C VAL A 506 7.56 -5.04 -5.30
N VAL A 507 7.94 -5.38 -4.07
CA VAL A 507 8.80 -6.52 -3.77
C VAL A 507 8.10 -7.85 -4.03
N ASP A 508 6.81 -7.94 -3.71
CA ASP A 508 6.01 -9.14 -3.93
C ASP A 508 5.41 -9.15 -5.35
N TYR A 509 5.21 -7.96 -5.91
CA TYR A 509 4.59 -7.74 -7.21
C TYR A 509 5.27 -6.60 -7.98
N SER A 510 6.18 -6.99 -8.89
CA SER A 510 7.08 -6.06 -9.58
C SER A 510 6.44 -5.29 -10.74
N CYS A 511 5.23 -5.64 -11.18
CA CYS A 511 4.59 -5.02 -12.34
C CYS A 511 3.78 -3.79 -11.93
N LEU A 512 4.11 -2.64 -12.52
CA LEU A 512 3.49 -1.36 -12.24
C LEU A 512 2.75 -0.84 -13.47
N SER A 513 1.58 -0.22 -13.24
CA SER A 513 0.78 0.41 -14.29
C SER A 513 -0.03 1.58 -13.73
N THR A 514 -0.22 2.62 -14.53
CA THR A 514 -1.16 3.70 -14.22
C THR A 514 -1.63 4.42 -15.48
N GLU A 515 -2.83 4.99 -15.44
CA GLU A 515 -3.31 5.94 -16.43
C GLU A 515 -2.63 7.30 -16.23
N LEU A 516 -2.24 7.94 -17.33
CA LEU A 516 -1.69 9.29 -17.32
C LEU A 516 -2.83 10.30 -17.12
N GLY A 517 -2.71 11.09 -16.08
CA GLY A 517 -3.54 12.25 -15.81
C GLY A 517 -3.22 13.45 -16.70
N THR A 518 -4.12 14.43 -16.64
CA THR A 518 -4.07 15.64 -17.44
C THR A 518 -2.80 16.48 -17.17
N PRO A 519 -2.10 16.95 -18.21
CA PRO A 519 -0.96 17.83 -18.04
C PRO A 519 -1.38 19.20 -17.49
N MET A 520 -0.51 19.82 -16.68
CA MET A 520 -0.85 21.05 -15.93
C MET A 520 -1.29 22.19 -16.86
N TRP A 521 -0.52 22.45 -17.93
CA TRP A 521 -0.82 23.56 -18.85
C TRP A 521 -2.22 23.45 -19.45
N LEU A 522 -2.66 22.23 -19.72
CA LEU A 522 -3.97 21.94 -20.29
C LEU A 522 -5.08 22.11 -19.24
N ALA A 523 -4.85 21.64 -18.02
CA ALA A 523 -5.76 21.85 -16.90
C ALA A 523 -5.98 23.35 -16.63
N LEU A 524 -4.90 24.15 -16.66
CA LEU A 524 -4.96 25.60 -16.49
C LEU A 524 -5.72 26.26 -17.65
N GLN A 525 -5.44 25.87 -18.90
CA GLN A 525 -6.16 26.40 -20.06
C GLN A 525 -7.66 26.07 -19.98
N ALA A 526 -8.01 24.84 -19.63
CA ALA A 526 -9.40 24.42 -19.50
C ALA A 526 -10.14 25.13 -18.37
N LYS A 527 -9.44 25.44 -17.26
CA LYS A 527 -9.97 26.26 -16.18
C LYS A 527 -10.26 27.68 -16.67
N MET A 528 -9.32 28.32 -17.37
CA MET A 528 -9.47 29.69 -17.88
C MET A 528 -10.58 29.81 -18.93
N GLU A 529 -10.73 28.81 -19.78
CA GLU A 529 -11.73 28.79 -20.86
C GLU A 529 -13.06 28.13 -20.45
N GLY A 530 -13.20 27.70 -19.18
CA GLY A 530 -14.47 27.22 -18.62
C GLY A 530 -14.90 25.81 -19.05
N TRP A 531 -13.97 24.95 -19.45
CA TRP A 531 -14.27 23.60 -19.94
C TRP A 531 -13.53 22.47 -19.22
N GLY A 532 -13.00 22.72 -18.03
CA GLY A 532 -12.31 21.70 -17.22
C GLY A 532 -13.11 20.41 -17.00
N HIS A 533 -14.44 20.45 -17.04
CA HIS A 533 -15.28 19.26 -16.93
C HIS A 533 -15.07 18.27 -18.09
N GLU A 534 -14.76 18.75 -19.30
CA GLU A 534 -14.55 17.88 -20.48
C GLU A 534 -13.23 17.10 -20.40
N LEU A 535 -12.26 17.56 -19.60
CA LEU A 535 -10.97 16.87 -19.41
C LEU A 535 -11.14 15.52 -18.69
N LYS A 536 -12.21 15.34 -17.92
CA LYS A 536 -12.52 14.08 -17.25
C LYS A 536 -12.77 12.93 -18.24
N GLU A 537 -13.06 13.25 -19.50
CA GLU A 537 -13.36 12.27 -20.55
C GLU A 537 -12.14 11.98 -21.45
N TRP A 538 -10.98 12.59 -21.16
CA TRP A 538 -9.80 12.46 -22.00
C TRP A 538 -8.85 11.44 -21.38
N CYS A 539 -8.51 10.40 -22.14
CA CYS A 539 -7.38 9.52 -21.86
C CYS A 539 -6.10 10.16 -22.43
N PHE A 540 -5.06 10.30 -21.61
CA PHE A 540 -3.75 10.83 -22.00
C PHE A 540 -2.72 9.72 -22.27
N GLY A 541 -3.15 8.47 -22.18
CA GLY A 541 -2.35 7.25 -22.35
C GLY A 541 -2.09 6.54 -21.02
N PHE A 542 -1.43 5.40 -21.10
CA PHE A 542 -1.06 4.58 -19.96
C PHE A 542 0.45 4.39 -19.93
N VAL A 543 1.00 4.26 -18.72
CA VAL A 543 2.37 3.82 -18.50
C VAL A 543 2.35 2.48 -17.80
N GLU A 544 3.20 1.57 -18.28
CA GLU A 544 3.39 0.25 -17.70
C GLU A 544 4.87 -0.07 -17.64
N GLY A 545 5.29 -0.83 -16.62
CA GLY A 545 6.65 -1.33 -16.52
C GLY A 545 6.84 -2.32 -15.40
N THR A 546 8.08 -2.77 -15.21
CA THR A 546 8.47 -3.67 -14.14
C THR A 546 9.59 -3.04 -13.32
N VAL A 547 9.50 -3.14 -12.00
CA VAL A 547 10.54 -2.74 -11.06
C VAL A 547 11.06 -3.99 -10.38
N MET A 548 12.27 -4.41 -10.76
CA MET A 548 12.95 -5.50 -10.10
C MET A 548 13.64 -4.96 -8.86
N VAL A 549 13.40 -5.58 -7.70
CA VAL A 549 14.09 -5.24 -6.47
C VAL A 549 15.12 -6.31 -6.19
N ALA A 550 16.40 -5.98 -6.37
CA ALA A 550 17.49 -6.88 -6.00
C ALA A 550 17.76 -6.73 -4.50
N HIS A 551 18.11 -7.86 -3.87
CA HIS A 551 18.49 -7.97 -2.46
C HIS A 551 17.40 -7.50 -1.48
N LEU A 552 16.80 -8.44 -0.77
CA LEU A 552 15.70 -8.17 0.16
C LEU A 552 16.12 -8.46 1.59
N PRO A 553 15.65 -7.68 2.58
CA PRO A 553 15.82 -8.03 3.97
C PRO A 553 15.13 -9.37 4.24
N ARG A 554 15.82 -10.25 4.99
CA ARG A 554 15.37 -11.62 5.27
C ARG A 554 14.10 -11.62 6.13
N TYR A 555 14.03 -10.74 7.11
CA TYR A 555 12.95 -10.68 8.08
C TYR A 555 12.06 -9.46 7.84
N ARG A 556 10.74 -9.67 7.93
CA ARG A 556 9.71 -8.65 7.77
C ARG A 556 8.77 -8.72 8.96
N GLN A 557 8.69 -7.62 9.69
CA GLN A 557 7.75 -7.50 10.79
C GLN A 557 6.32 -7.33 10.26
N LEU A 558 5.34 -7.95 10.92
CA LEU A 558 3.94 -7.89 10.57
C LEU A 558 3.26 -6.68 11.22
N GLY A 559 2.47 -5.93 10.46
CA GLY A 559 1.65 -4.84 11.00
C GLY A 559 1.95 -3.46 10.41
N GLU A 560 1.01 -2.54 10.61
CA GLU A 560 1.09 -1.18 10.11
C GLU A 560 1.55 -0.21 11.22
N VAL A 561 2.36 0.78 10.85
CA VAL A 561 3.03 1.81 11.65
C VAL A 561 3.20 3.01 10.72
N SER A 562 2.18 3.85 10.63
CA SER A 562 2.19 4.86 9.58
C SER A 562 2.90 6.12 10.04
N GLU A 563 3.96 6.54 9.34
CA GLU A 563 4.61 7.83 9.57
C GLU A 563 3.83 8.94 8.83
N SER A 564 3.37 9.97 9.56
CA SER A 564 2.77 11.16 8.96
C SER A 564 3.81 12.28 8.83
N ASP A 565 4.27 12.53 7.62
CA ASP A 565 5.14 13.67 7.26
C ASP A 565 4.38 15.02 7.35
N SER A 566 5.10 16.11 7.57
CA SER A 566 4.53 17.46 7.70
C SER A 566 4.08 18.10 6.38
N ASP A 567 4.65 17.67 5.24
CA ASP A 567 4.42 18.28 3.91
C ASP A 567 3.31 17.58 3.10
N ARG A 568 2.52 16.71 3.73
CA ARG A 568 1.53 15.88 3.03
C ARG A 568 0.22 15.79 3.78
N VAL A 569 -0.83 15.51 3.02
CA VAL A 569 -2.15 15.19 3.57
C VAL A 569 -2.27 13.69 3.74
N TYR A 570 -2.64 13.28 4.95
CA TYR A 570 -3.00 11.92 5.28
C TYR A 570 -4.47 11.86 5.68
N LEU A 571 -5.15 10.78 5.32
CA LEU A 571 -6.39 10.36 5.95
C LEU A 571 -6.02 9.43 7.10
N ILE A 572 -6.41 9.78 8.33
CA ILE A 572 -6.22 8.97 9.52
C ILE A 572 -7.58 8.42 9.94
N LEU A 573 -7.63 7.12 10.22
CA LEU A 573 -8.81 6.46 10.76
C LEU A 573 -8.43 5.75 12.06
N ARG A 574 -9.17 5.99 13.12
CA ARG A 574 -9.10 5.22 14.36
C ARG A 574 -10.26 4.22 14.38
N ILE A 575 -9.94 2.95 14.18
CA ILE A 575 -10.90 1.85 14.20
C ILE A 575 -11.02 1.36 15.65
N LYS A 576 -12.19 1.53 16.26
CA LYS A 576 -12.39 1.24 17.69
C LYS A 576 -12.74 -0.23 17.89
N ASP A 577 -13.97 -0.60 17.55
CA ASP A 577 -14.53 -1.93 17.83
C ASP A 577 -15.66 -2.26 16.85
N VAL A 578 -16.08 -3.53 16.89
CA VAL A 578 -17.34 -4.01 16.34
C VAL A 578 -18.15 -4.63 17.48
N ASP A 579 -19.45 -4.30 17.53
CA ASP A 579 -20.37 -4.78 18.57
C ASP A 579 -20.46 -6.32 18.63
N GLN A 580 -20.68 -6.96 17.49
CA GLN A 580 -20.73 -8.40 17.31
C GLN A 580 -20.51 -8.78 15.85
N ILE A 581 -19.50 -9.59 15.58
CA ILE A 581 -19.23 -10.18 14.26
C ILE A 581 -20.25 -11.28 13.96
N VAL A 582 -20.76 -11.26 12.72
CA VAL A 582 -21.60 -12.31 12.16
C VAL A 582 -20.77 -13.11 11.17
N THR A 583 -20.51 -14.37 11.51
CA THR A 583 -19.77 -15.30 10.65
C THR A 583 -20.72 -16.03 9.69
N PRO A 584 -20.31 -16.30 8.43
CA PRO A 584 -21.18 -16.96 7.44
C PRO A 584 -21.67 -18.35 7.87
N ASP A 585 -20.85 -19.05 8.66
CA ASP A 585 -21.05 -20.42 9.16
C ASP A 585 -21.46 -20.47 10.64
N ASN A 586 -21.78 -19.33 11.26
CA ASN A 586 -22.17 -19.21 12.68
C ASN A 586 -21.12 -19.74 13.68
N ARG A 587 -19.85 -19.78 13.30
CA ARG A 587 -18.77 -20.13 14.23
C ARG A 587 -18.70 -19.16 15.43
N PRO A 588 -18.40 -19.69 16.64
CA PRO A 588 -18.49 -18.93 17.89
C PRO A 588 -17.34 -17.95 18.11
N VAL A 589 -16.24 -18.08 17.36
CA VAL A 589 -15.05 -17.23 17.42
C VAL A 589 -14.43 -17.09 16.03
N VAL A 590 -13.71 -16.00 15.82
CA VAL A 590 -12.93 -15.74 14.59
C VAL A 590 -11.75 -14.82 14.91
N ASP A 591 -10.67 -14.95 14.14
CA ASP A 591 -9.60 -13.95 14.13
C ASP A 591 -9.95 -12.90 13.09
N SER A 592 -9.98 -11.63 13.47
CA SER A 592 -10.50 -10.57 12.60
C SER A 592 -9.65 -9.31 12.57
N TYR A 593 -9.64 -8.66 11.41
CA TYR A 593 -9.02 -7.36 11.18
C TYR A 593 -9.90 -6.50 10.27
N VAL A 594 -9.68 -5.20 10.28
CA VAL A 594 -10.36 -4.25 9.39
C VAL A 594 -9.37 -3.77 8.34
N GLU A 595 -9.74 -3.91 7.08
CA GLU A 595 -9.03 -3.34 5.95
C GLU A 595 -9.69 -2.03 5.52
N VAL A 596 -8.90 -0.97 5.43
CA VAL A 596 -9.30 0.33 4.91
C VAL A 596 -8.70 0.49 3.51
N SER A 597 -9.56 0.61 2.50
CA SER A 597 -9.17 0.85 1.11
C SER A 597 -9.54 2.26 0.68
N PHE A 598 -8.54 3.07 0.30
CA PHE A 598 -8.76 4.41 -0.21
C PHE A 598 -7.60 4.88 -1.11
N ASP A 599 -7.95 5.67 -2.13
CA ASP A 599 -7.01 6.33 -3.04
C ASP A 599 -5.95 5.37 -3.64
N GLY A 600 -6.38 4.16 -4.04
CA GLY A 600 -5.52 3.15 -4.65
C GLY A 600 -4.60 2.40 -3.68
N THR A 601 -4.80 2.56 -2.37
CA THR A 601 -4.05 1.84 -1.33
C THR A 601 -4.98 1.16 -0.34
N SER A 602 -4.55 0.01 0.19
CA SER A 602 -5.23 -0.68 1.29
C SER A 602 -4.27 -0.84 2.47
N ARG A 603 -4.78 -0.56 3.68
CA ARG A 603 -4.08 -0.77 4.95
C ARG A 603 -5.00 -1.48 5.91
N ARG A 604 -4.46 -2.23 6.87
CA ARG A 604 -5.25 -3.01 7.82
C ARG A 604 -4.86 -2.73 9.26
N THR A 605 -5.82 -2.91 10.16
CA THR A 605 -5.57 -2.95 11.60
C THR A 605 -4.80 -4.21 11.98
N ARG A 606 -4.38 -4.28 13.25
CA ARG A 606 -3.97 -5.55 13.87
C ARG A 606 -5.08 -6.60 13.78
N THR A 607 -4.68 -7.87 13.86
CA THR A 607 -5.63 -8.99 13.94
C THR A 607 -5.95 -9.28 15.39
N VAL A 608 -7.23 -9.18 15.76
CA VAL A 608 -7.71 -9.56 17.10
C VAL A 608 -8.25 -10.98 17.02
N ARG A 609 -7.76 -11.86 17.89
CA ARG A 609 -7.97 -13.31 17.78
C ARG A 609 -9.08 -13.80 18.70
N ASN A 610 -9.71 -14.92 18.31
CA ASN A 610 -10.63 -15.71 19.11
C ASN A 610 -11.80 -14.93 19.75
N THR A 611 -12.37 -13.95 19.04
CA THR A 611 -13.50 -13.17 19.56
C THR A 611 -14.46 -12.74 18.46
N LEU A 612 -15.75 -12.63 18.79
CA LEU A 612 -16.74 -12.00 17.92
C LEU A 612 -16.90 -10.50 18.22
N ASN A 613 -16.33 -10.00 19.32
CA ASN A 613 -16.45 -8.59 19.73
C ASN A 613 -15.04 -7.98 19.82
N PRO A 614 -14.33 -7.86 18.69
CA PRO A 614 -12.96 -7.36 18.69
C PRO A 614 -12.92 -5.87 19.04
N VAL A 615 -11.95 -5.50 19.88
CA VAL A 615 -11.56 -4.12 20.12
C VAL A 615 -10.17 -3.93 19.53
N TRP A 616 -10.12 -3.22 18.40
CA TRP A 616 -8.86 -2.91 17.74
C TRP A 616 -8.22 -1.66 18.32
N ASP A 617 -9.00 -0.61 18.58
CA ASP A 617 -8.49 0.72 18.97
C ASP A 617 -7.16 1.10 18.26
N ASP A 618 -7.16 0.95 16.94
CA ASP A 618 -5.96 0.99 16.10
C ASP A 618 -6.07 2.12 15.06
N GLU A 619 -4.94 2.76 14.75
CA GLU A 619 -4.88 3.89 13.83
C GLU A 619 -4.31 3.48 12.47
N VAL A 620 -5.14 3.62 11.44
CA VAL A 620 -4.79 3.39 10.05
C VAL A 620 -4.63 4.72 9.33
N THR A 621 -3.45 4.97 8.77
CA THR A 621 -3.16 6.24 8.09
C THR A 621 -2.85 6.01 6.61
N ILE A 622 -3.60 6.65 5.73
CA ILE A 622 -3.48 6.54 4.27
C ILE A 622 -2.95 7.87 3.71
N PRO A 623 -1.79 7.90 3.03
CA PRO A 623 -1.31 9.09 2.35
C PRO A 623 -2.23 9.42 1.16
N LEU A 624 -2.67 10.69 1.06
CA LEU A 624 -3.52 11.13 -0.03
C LEU A 624 -2.68 11.70 -1.19
N ARG A 625 -2.96 11.21 -2.41
CA ARG A 625 -2.33 11.67 -3.65
C ARG A 625 -2.95 12.99 -4.10
N LEU A 626 -2.59 14.07 -3.41
CA LEU A 626 -3.06 15.42 -3.69
C LEU A 626 -1.90 16.30 -4.19
N PRO A 627 -2.19 17.36 -4.96
CA PRO A 627 -1.21 18.42 -5.25
C PRO A 627 -0.66 19.06 -3.96
N ALA A 628 0.33 19.93 -4.11
CA ALA A 628 0.81 20.77 -3.01
C ALA A 628 -0.37 21.53 -2.36
N PHE A 629 -0.32 21.77 -1.06
CA PHE A 629 -1.46 22.25 -0.26
C PHE A 629 -2.29 23.37 -0.90
N ARG A 630 -1.63 24.41 -1.44
CA ARG A 630 -2.28 25.57 -2.06
C ARG A 630 -2.88 25.32 -3.44
N ASP A 631 -2.48 24.23 -4.08
CA ASP A 631 -2.92 23.82 -5.42
C ASP A 631 -4.08 22.81 -5.36
N ILE A 632 -4.46 22.34 -4.16
CA ILE A 632 -5.58 21.42 -3.98
C ILE A 632 -6.89 22.11 -4.36
N THR A 633 -7.64 21.50 -5.27
CA THR A 633 -8.96 22.00 -5.72
C THR A 633 -10.11 21.13 -5.21
N GLU A 634 -11.33 21.67 -5.25
CA GLU A 634 -12.56 20.92 -4.93
C GLU A 634 -12.72 19.65 -5.78
N SER A 635 -12.30 19.71 -7.06
CA SER A 635 -12.27 18.56 -7.97
C SER A 635 -11.34 17.45 -7.47
N ASP A 636 -10.19 17.82 -6.90
CA ASP A 636 -9.19 16.85 -6.45
C ASP A 636 -9.69 16.06 -5.24
N VAL A 637 -10.41 16.72 -4.34
CA VAL A 637 -11.04 16.09 -3.17
C VAL A 637 -12.23 15.20 -3.58
N THR A 638 -13.12 15.72 -4.42
CA THR A 638 -14.35 15.00 -4.83
C THR A 638 -14.06 13.78 -5.70
N ARG A 639 -12.99 13.79 -6.50
CA ARG A 639 -12.59 12.64 -7.34
C ARG A 639 -12.08 11.45 -6.55
N LYS A 640 -11.70 11.62 -5.28
CA LYS A 640 -11.17 10.51 -4.46
C LYS A 640 -12.22 9.43 -4.17
N GLY A 641 -13.50 9.75 -4.28
CA GLY A 641 -14.58 8.79 -4.07
C GLY A 641 -14.76 8.42 -2.61
N LYS A 642 -15.12 7.16 -2.36
CA LYS A 642 -15.43 6.63 -1.03
C LYS A 642 -14.22 5.92 -0.42
N VAL A 643 -14.09 6.06 0.90
CA VAL A 643 -13.25 5.25 1.77
C VAL A 643 -14.04 3.99 2.12
N TRP A 644 -13.46 2.82 1.89
CA TRP A 644 -14.08 1.53 2.19
C TRP A 644 -13.46 0.90 3.43
N LEU A 645 -14.30 0.30 4.26
CA LEU A 645 -13.91 -0.46 5.45
C LEU A 645 -14.49 -1.86 5.30
N ASP A 646 -13.62 -2.85 5.14
CA ASP A 646 -13.98 -4.24 4.98
C ASP A 646 -13.47 -5.03 6.20
N VAL A 647 -14.37 -5.69 6.93
CA VAL A 647 -14.03 -6.54 8.08
C VAL A 647 -13.76 -7.95 7.58
N TRP A 648 -12.56 -8.45 7.84
CA TRP A 648 -12.11 -9.76 7.38
C TRP A 648 -11.93 -10.71 8.54
N GLY A 649 -12.35 -11.95 8.32
CA GLY A 649 -12.09 -13.09 9.20
C GLY A 649 -11.03 -13.98 8.57
N THR A 650 -10.01 -14.35 9.33
CA THR A 650 -8.89 -15.18 8.86
C THR A 650 -8.67 -16.37 9.77
N GLY A 651 -8.14 -17.46 9.21
CA GLY A 651 -7.67 -18.59 9.98
C GLY A 651 -7.02 -19.66 9.08
N PRO A 652 -6.72 -20.84 9.62
CA PRO A 652 -6.05 -21.90 8.87
C PRO A 652 -6.88 -22.34 7.66
N GLY A 653 -6.48 -21.89 6.47
CA GLY A 653 -7.08 -22.30 5.19
C GLY A 653 -8.35 -21.57 4.76
N TYR A 654 -8.79 -20.51 5.45
CA TYR A 654 -9.96 -19.73 5.05
C TYR A 654 -9.73 -18.22 5.20
N VAL A 655 -10.47 -17.45 4.38
CA VAL A 655 -10.58 -15.99 4.45
C VAL A 655 -12.04 -15.64 4.18
N ASP A 656 -12.69 -15.00 5.15
CA ASP A 656 -14.10 -14.64 5.09
C ASP A 656 -14.28 -13.12 5.07
N HIS A 657 -15.17 -12.63 4.21
CA HIS A 657 -15.67 -11.27 4.32
C HIS A 657 -16.82 -11.23 5.33
N LEU A 658 -16.56 -10.58 6.47
CA LEU A 658 -17.49 -10.49 7.61
C LEU A 658 -18.39 -9.24 7.52
N GLY A 659 -18.29 -8.48 6.43
CA GLY A 659 -19.12 -7.32 6.15
C GLY A 659 -18.29 -6.06 5.91
N GLY A 660 -18.87 -5.10 5.19
CA GLY A 660 -18.19 -3.85 4.86
C GLY A 660 -19.09 -2.62 4.98
N CYS A 661 -18.48 -1.45 5.11
CA CYS A 661 -19.16 -0.16 5.02
C CYS A 661 -18.27 0.86 4.30
N SER A 662 -18.79 2.07 4.07
CA SER A 662 -18.04 3.13 3.40
C SER A 662 -18.45 4.49 3.91
N PHE A 663 -17.60 5.50 3.69
CA PHE A 663 -17.90 6.91 3.89
C PHE A 663 -17.09 7.77 2.90
N SER A 664 -17.39 9.05 2.79
CA SER A 664 -16.73 10.00 1.89
C SER A 664 -15.93 11.05 2.67
N LEU A 665 -14.93 11.67 2.02
CA LEU A 665 -14.23 12.82 2.61
C LEU A 665 -15.17 13.98 2.96
N TYR A 666 -16.29 14.11 2.24
CA TYR A 666 -17.32 15.12 2.55
C TYR A 666 -17.86 14.98 3.98
N GLU A 667 -18.11 13.75 4.44
CA GLU A 667 -18.66 13.47 5.77
C GLU A 667 -17.67 13.77 6.91
N ILE A 668 -16.36 13.81 6.60
CA ILE A 668 -15.31 14.29 7.50
C ILE A 668 -15.48 15.79 7.79
N PHE A 669 -15.80 16.57 6.76
CA PHE A 669 -15.79 18.03 6.86
C PHE A 669 -17.16 18.63 7.17
N PHE A 670 -18.24 17.97 6.77
CA PHE A 670 -19.61 18.47 6.89
C PHE A 670 -20.48 17.50 7.68
N ASN A 671 -21.46 18.05 8.40
CA ASN A 671 -22.49 17.25 9.06
C ASN A 671 -23.68 16.98 8.11
N GLU A 672 -24.65 16.20 8.58
CA GLU A 672 -25.86 15.85 7.82
C GLU A 672 -26.73 17.07 7.42
N LYS A 673 -26.53 18.21 8.07
CA LYS A 673 -27.18 19.50 7.72
C LYS A 673 -26.32 20.33 6.76
N HIS A 674 -25.29 19.74 6.16
CA HIS A 674 -24.32 20.38 5.27
C HIS A 674 -23.55 21.56 5.89
N ASN A 675 -23.50 21.62 7.23
CA ASN A 675 -22.71 22.62 7.94
C ASN A 675 -21.30 22.09 8.21
N LYS A 676 -20.30 22.97 8.08
CA LYS A 676 -18.89 22.65 8.37
C LYS A 676 -18.77 22.19 9.83
N ARG A 677 -18.06 21.08 10.08
CA ARG A 677 -17.76 20.60 11.42
C ARG A 677 -16.75 21.50 12.13
N ASN A 678 -16.84 21.50 13.45
CA ASN A 678 -15.91 22.23 14.32
C ASN A 678 -14.52 21.59 14.29
N LEU A 679 -13.50 22.42 14.44
CA LEU A 679 -12.13 21.97 14.64
C LEU A 679 -11.99 21.32 16.02
N THR A 680 -11.24 20.23 16.07
CA THR A 680 -10.89 19.48 17.27
C THR A 680 -9.37 19.45 17.37
N ALA A 681 -8.84 19.71 18.57
CA ALA A 681 -7.41 19.60 18.83
C ALA A 681 -6.99 18.13 18.87
N MET A 682 -6.12 17.74 17.95
CA MET A 682 -5.52 16.42 17.86
C MET A 682 -4.02 16.52 18.11
N GLN A 683 -3.39 15.40 18.46
CA GLN A 683 -1.94 15.32 18.61
C GLN A 683 -1.38 14.38 17.56
N ARG A 684 -0.29 14.77 16.91
CA ARG A 684 0.54 13.88 16.11
C ARG A 684 1.92 13.81 16.73
N ILE A 685 2.59 12.71 16.51
CA ILE A 685 3.97 12.53 16.95
C ILE A 685 4.87 12.72 15.75
N ASP A 686 5.74 13.74 15.82
CA ASP A 686 6.84 13.89 14.88
C ASP A 686 7.88 12.81 15.20
N LEU A 687 8.08 11.89 14.26
CA LEU A 687 8.96 10.75 14.47
C LEU A 687 10.44 11.16 14.37
N GLU A 688 10.78 12.16 13.53
CA GLU A 688 12.15 12.66 13.36
C GLU A 688 12.59 13.48 14.57
N ALA A 689 11.73 14.38 15.06
CA ALA A 689 12.02 15.23 16.22
C ALA A 689 11.74 14.54 17.58
N ASN A 690 11.05 13.40 17.56
CA ASN A 690 10.52 12.73 18.75
C ASN A 690 9.65 13.64 19.65
N THR A 691 8.86 14.54 19.05
CA THR A 691 8.02 15.51 19.77
C THR A 691 6.53 15.34 19.45
N ARG A 692 5.66 15.61 20.43
CA ARG A 692 4.22 15.70 20.21
C ARG A 692 3.89 17.08 19.66
N GLN A 693 3.29 17.14 18.48
CA GLN A 693 2.78 18.36 17.86
C GLN A 693 1.25 18.34 17.95
N SER A 694 0.68 19.37 18.56
CA SER A 694 -0.77 19.58 18.53
C SER A 694 -1.17 20.27 17.23
N TYR A 695 -2.28 19.85 16.64
CA TYR A 695 -2.84 20.44 15.43
C TYR A 695 -4.36 20.40 15.50
N GLU A 696 -5.02 21.29 14.77
CA GLU A 696 -6.48 21.33 14.69
C GLU A 696 -6.96 20.64 13.42
N THR A 697 -8.00 19.82 13.54
CA THR A 697 -8.61 19.12 12.40
C THR A 697 -10.08 18.80 12.66
N ARG A 698 -10.83 18.49 11.61
CA ARG A 698 -12.24 18.05 11.71
C ARG A 698 -12.30 16.54 11.84
N VAL A 699 -12.99 16.08 12.87
CA VAL A 699 -13.13 14.65 13.19
C VAL A 699 -14.55 14.17 12.91
N PHE A 700 -14.65 13.09 12.16
CA PHE A 700 -15.88 12.34 11.94
C PHE A 700 -15.89 11.08 12.80
N SER A 701 -16.66 11.13 13.89
CA SER A 701 -16.91 10.00 14.79
C SER A 701 -18.28 9.40 14.47
N THR A 702 -18.35 8.09 14.21
CA THR A 702 -19.59 7.44 13.79
C THR A 702 -19.64 5.95 14.14
N SER A 703 -20.84 5.38 14.05
CA SER A 703 -21.10 3.95 14.11
C SER A 703 -21.88 3.54 12.85
N ARG A 704 -21.38 2.57 12.08
CA ARG A 704 -22.02 2.11 10.83
C ARG A 704 -22.34 0.64 10.86
N ARG A 705 -23.54 0.29 10.41
CA ARG A 705 -23.94 -1.11 10.19
C ARG A 705 -23.15 -1.68 9.01
N LEU A 706 -22.61 -2.88 9.18
CA LEU A 706 -21.91 -3.63 8.15
C LEU A 706 -22.92 -4.25 7.16
N ALA A 707 -22.59 -4.16 5.88
CA ALA A 707 -23.30 -4.84 4.81
C ALA A 707 -22.62 -6.19 4.54
N PHE A 708 -23.38 -7.28 4.67
CA PHE A 708 -22.89 -8.63 4.41
C PHE A 708 -23.10 -9.04 2.96
N ILE A 709 -22.19 -9.86 2.44
CA ILE A 709 -22.32 -10.60 1.17
C ILE A 709 -23.14 -11.91 1.32
N HIS A 710 -23.33 -12.35 2.57
CA HIS A 710 -24.12 -13.53 2.91
C HIS A 710 -25.45 -13.10 3.54
N LYS A 711 -26.49 -13.93 3.40
CA LYS A 711 -27.80 -13.66 4.01
C LYS A 711 -27.69 -13.77 5.53
N ALA A 712 -27.77 -12.64 6.22
CA ALA A 712 -27.84 -12.56 7.68
C ALA A 712 -28.74 -11.39 8.12
N ASP A 713 -29.71 -11.69 8.98
CA ASP A 713 -30.60 -10.67 9.55
C ASP A 713 -30.00 -9.98 10.77
N ARG A 714 -29.05 -10.65 11.45
CA ARG A 714 -28.36 -10.13 12.63
C ARG A 714 -27.58 -8.84 12.26
N PRO A 715 -27.74 -7.74 13.01
CA PRO A 715 -26.94 -6.55 12.80
C PRO A 715 -25.50 -6.76 13.29
N SER A 716 -24.55 -6.09 12.64
CA SER A 716 -23.18 -5.90 13.11
C SER A 716 -22.80 -4.45 12.79
N THR A 717 -22.20 -3.74 13.74
CA THR A 717 -21.95 -2.31 13.70
C THR A 717 -20.50 -2.04 14.07
N ILE A 718 -19.78 -1.38 13.16
CA ILE A 718 -18.41 -0.92 13.39
C ILE A 718 -18.40 0.52 13.92
N GLN A 719 -17.57 0.78 14.92
CA GLN A 719 -17.33 2.12 15.46
C GLN A 719 -15.96 2.63 15.03
N PHE A 720 -15.90 3.85 14.49
CA PHE A 720 -14.63 4.45 14.06
C PHE A 720 -14.66 5.98 14.06
N GLU A 721 -13.46 6.56 14.03
CA GLU A 721 -13.21 7.97 13.81
C GLU A 721 -12.36 8.17 12.55
N ALA A 722 -12.59 9.24 11.80
CA ALA A 722 -11.79 9.59 10.64
C ALA A 722 -11.54 11.10 10.55
N TRP A 723 -10.33 11.49 10.16
CA TRP A 723 -9.93 12.89 9.97
C TRP A 723 -8.76 13.00 8.97
N THR A 724 -8.46 14.22 8.53
CA THR A 724 -7.27 14.47 7.69
C THR A 724 -6.19 15.21 8.48
N CYS A 725 -4.93 14.87 8.25
CA CYS A 725 -3.78 15.55 8.84
C CYS A 725 -2.78 15.98 7.73
N PRO A 726 -2.55 17.29 7.52
CA PRO A 726 -3.32 18.40 8.07
C PRO A 726 -4.77 18.43 7.53
N ASP A 727 -5.63 19.28 8.08
CA ASP A 727 -6.99 19.47 7.59
C ASP A 727 -6.98 20.02 6.15
N ILE A 728 -7.58 19.30 5.21
CA ILE A 728 -7.57 19.67 3.78
C ILE A 728 -8.17 21.06 3.56
N LEU A 729 -9.29 21.38 4.21
CA LEU A 729 -9.97 22.65 3.98
C LEU A 729 -9.15 23.83 4.51
N GLU A 730 -8.46 23.66 5.64
CA GLU A 730 -7.56 24.69 6.20
C GLU A 730 -6.34 24.93 5.30
N VAL A 731 -5.69 23.88 4.80
CA VAL A 731 -4.45 24.05 4.01
C VAL A 731 -4.68 24.45 2.56
N SER A 732 -5.85 24.12 2.00
CA SER A 732 -6.23 24.46 0.63
C SER A 732 -6.99 25.78 0.52
N GLY A 733 -7.60 26.26 1.61
CA GLY A 733 -8.52 27.41 1.59
C GLY A 733 -9.85 27.12 0.87
N ILE A 734 -10.24 25.84 0.76
CA ILE A 734 -11.54 25.45 0.18
C ILE A 734 -12.64 25.71 1.22
N ASP A 735 -13.59 26.58 0.87
CA ASP A 735 -14.72 26.93 1.75
C ASP A 735 -15.93 26.00 1.57
N LYS A 736 -16.11 25.43 0.38
CA LYS A 736 -17.27 24.58 0.04
C LYS A 736 -16.82 23.37 -0.78
N LEU A 737 -17.40 22.22 -0.48
CA LEU A 737 -17.34 21.04 -1.34
C LEU A 737 -18.75 20.76 -1.85
N PRO A 738 -18.92 20.35 -3.12
CA PRO A 738 -20.21 19.88 -3.59
C PRO A 738 -20.59 18.60 -2.82
N GLU A 739 -21.88 18.41 -2.59
CA GLU A 739 -22.39 17.17 -2.02
C GLU A 739 -21.98 15.98 -2.90
N PRO A 740 -21.54 14.85 -2.32
CA PRO A 740 -21.20 13.68 -3.10
C PRO A 740 -22.41 13.24 -3.94
N GLU A 741 -22.26 13.29 -5.26
CA GLU A 741 -23.28 12.78 -6.18
C GLU A 741 -23.55 11.30 -5.87
N ARG A 742 -24.83 10.90 -5.91
CA ARG A 742 -25.17 9.47 -5.89
C ARG A 742 -24.51 8.83 -7.10
N ILE A 743 -23.51 7.99 -6.85
CA ILE A 743 -22.85 7.22 -7.90
C ILE A 743 -23.91 6.29 -8.49
N THR A 744 -24.37 6.63 -9.69
CA THR A 744 -25.18 5.76 -10.52
C THR A 744 -24.26 4.86 -11.32
N THR A 745 -24.78 3.77 -11.85
CA THR A 745 -24.07 2.90 -12.80
C THR A 745 -23.42 3.70 -13.93
N THR A 746 -24.07 4.79 -14.37
CA THR A 746 -23.56 5.63 -15.46
C THR A 746 -22.58 6.73 -15.04
N SER A 747 -22.40 6.99 -13.75
CA SER A 747 -21.65 8.14 -13.23
C SER A 747 -20.18 8.11 -13.65
N ASN A 748 -19.62 6.91 -13.86
CA ASN A 748 -18.24 6.72 -14.30
C ASN A 748 -18.12 6.35 -15.80
N PHE A 749 -19.23 6.31 -16.55
CA PHE A 749 -19.16 5.98 -17.97
C PHE A 749 -18.57 7.11 -18.80
N PRO A 750 -17.77 6.79 -19.83
CA PRO A 750 -17.49 7.72 -20.92
C PRO A 750 -18.80 8.29 -21.46
N ARG A 751 -18.83 9.58 -21.78
CA ARG A 751 -20.06 10.26 -22.21
C ARG A 751 -20.73 9.59 -23.41
N ALA A 752 -19.95 9.06 -24.34
CA ALA A 752 -20.47 8.30 -25.48
C ALA A 752 -21.26 7.06 -25.02
N LEU A 753 -20.72 6.31 -24.04
CA LEU A 753 -21.40 5.17 -23.44
C LEU A 753 -22.62 5.62 -22.63
N ARG A 754 -22.48 6.64 -21.76
CA ARG A 754 -23.60 7.20 -20.99
C ARG A 754 -24.78 7.60 -21.89
N ASN A 755 -24.51 8.28 -23.00
CA ASN A 755 -25.54 8.72 -23.94
C ASN A 755 -26.20 7.57 -24.70
N THR A 756 -25.51 6.44 -24.87
CA THR A 756 -26.02 5.26 -25.59
C THR A 756 -26.53 4.17 -24.66
N TYR A 757 -26.25 4.26 -23.37
CA TYR A 757 -26.54 3.26 -22.35
C TYR A 757 -27.99 2.82 -22.34
N GLU A 758 -28.93 3.77 -22.22
CA GLU A 758 -30.37 3.49 -22.21
C GLU A 758 -30.88 2.89 -23.52
N ARG A 759 -30.18 3.15 -24.64
CA ARG A 759 -30.50 2.50 -25.92
C ARG A 759 -29.99 1.06 -25.94
N LEU A 760 -28.75 0.82 -25.49
CA LEU A 760 -28.16 -0.51 -25.40
C LEU A 760 -28.94 -1.41 -24.44
N LYS A 761 -29.34 -0.88 -23.28
CA LYS A 761 -30.17 -1.58 -22.29
C LYS A 761 -31.52 -2.01 -22.89
N ARG A 762 -32.19 -1.12 -23.62
CA ARG A 762 -33.44 -1.45 -24.34
C ARG A 762 -33.24 -2.49 -25.42
N MET A 763 -32.22 -2.32 -26.27
CA MET A 763 -31.90 -3.31 -27.31
C MET A 763 -31.64 -4.70 -26.72
N TYR A 764 -30.91 -4.77 -25.61
CA TYR A 764 -30.64 -6.02 -24.94
C TYR A 764 -31.91 -6.68 -24.41
N ALA A 765 -32.81 -5.90 -23.78
CA ALA A 765 -34.12 -6.39 -23.35
C ALA A 765 -34.97 -6.91 -24.52
N GLU A 766 -35.00 -6.19 -25.65
CA GLU A 766 -35.71 -6.62 -26.86
C GLU A 766 -35.15 -7.94 -27.43
N VAL A 767 -33.83 -8.14 -27.38
CA VAL A 767 -33.19 -9.40 -27.83
C VAL A 767 -33.59 -10.55 -26.91
N ILE A 768 -33.56 -10.35 -25.59
CA ILE A 768 -34.00 -11.35 -24.61
C ILE A 768 -35.45 -11.77 -24.86
N GLU A 769 -36.34 -10.79 -25.03
CA GLU A 769 -37.77 -11.02 -25.26
C GLU A 769 -38.00 -11.77 -26.57
N LYS A 770 -37.41 -11.30 -27.68
CA LYS A 770 -37.56 -11.92 -29.01
C LYS A 770 -37.02 -13.35 -29.06
N LYS A 771 -35.94 -13.64 -28.32
CA LYS A 771 -35.33 -14.97 -28.28
C LYS A 771 -36.01 -15.88 -27.25
N GLY A 772 -36.98 -15.38 -26.48
CA GLY A 772 -37.71 -16.16 -25.47
C GLY A 772 -36.82 -16.70 -24.35
N LEU A 773 -35.67 -16.06 -24.08
CA LEU A 773 -34.61 -16.61 -23.21
C LEU A 773 -35.00 -16.70 -21.72
N VAL A 774 -36.10 -16.06 -21.33
CA VAL A 774 -36.61 -16.03 -19.95
C VAL A 774 -37.94 -16.80 -19.84
N ASN A 775 -38.44 -17.39 -20.94
CA ASN A 775 -39.73 -18.06 -20.94
C ASN A 775 -39.62 -19.45 -20.27
N PRO A 776 -40.27 -19.69 -19.11
CA PRO A 776 -40.18 -20.96 -18.38
C PRO A 776 -40.69 -22.17 -19.18
N ASP A 777 -41.55 -21.94 -20.19
CA ASP A 777 -42.16 -22.99 -21.01
C ASP A 777 -41.24 -23.52 -22.13
N THR A 778 -40.06 -22.92 -22.33
CA THR A 778 -39.11 -23.35 -23.38
C THR A 778 -38.26 -24.56 -23.00
N GLY A 779 -38.42 -25.13 -21.80
CA GLY A 779 -37.69 -26.32 -21.34
C GLY A 779 -36.21 -26.10 -21.02
N VAL A 780 -35.77 -24.83 -20.96
CA VAL A 780 -34.36 -24.43 -20.82
C VAL A 780 -33.92 -24.36 -19.34
N GLY A 781 -34.22 -25.38 -18.53
CA GLY A 781 -33.74 -25.47 -17.15
C GLY A 781 -34.20 -24.32 -16.23
N PRO A 782 -33.59 -24.13 -15.03
CA PRO A 782 -33.97 -23.04 -14.12
C PRO A 782 -33.79 -21.67 -14.79
N PRO A 783 -34.58 -20.65 -14.41
CA PRO A 783 -34.57 -19.32 -15.03
C PRO A 783 -33.13 -18.76 -15.04
N ARG A 784 -32.59 -18.53 -16.24
CA ARG A 784 -31.22 -18.03 -16.43
C ARG A 784 -31.30 -16.51 -16.55
N PHE A 785 -30.60 -15.81 -15.66
CA PHE A 785 -30.63 -14.35 -15.61
C PHE A 785 -29.61 -13.78 -16.60
N PHE A 786 -30.11 -13.19 -17.67
CA PHE A 786 -29.33 -12.36 -18.59
C PHE A 786 -29.37 -10.93 -18.05
N ASP A 787 -28.60 -10.67 -17.01
CA ASP A 787 -28.59 -9.35 -16.37
C ASP A 787 -27.60 -8.41 -17.09
N VAL A 788 -28.08 -7.21 -17.44
CA VAL A 788 -27.25 -6.11 -18.01
C VAL A 788 -26.42 -5.43 -16.92
N GLU A 789 -26.92 -5.50 -15.69
CA GLU A 789 -26.36 -4.84 -14.52
C GLU A 789 -26.16 -5.89 -13.41
N PHE A 790 -25.00 -5.88 -12.76
CA PHE A 790 -24.70 -6.73 -11.63
C PHE A 790 -24.55 -5.90 -10.36
N LEU A 791 -24.89 -6.51 -9.22
CA LEU A 791 -24.52 -5.99 -7.92
C LEU A 791 -23.17 -6.58 -7.52
N ASP A 792 -22.23 -5.75 -7.09
CA ASP A 792 -20.94 -6.22 -6.58
C ASP A 792 -20.98 -6.60 -5.09
N GLN A 793 -19.84 -7.03 -4.54
CA GLN A 793 -19.69 -7.34 -3.12
C GLN A 793 -19.96 -6.13 -2.19
N ARG A 794 -19.85 -4.91 -2.71
CA ARG A 794 -20.10 -3.65 -2.01
C ARG A 794 -21.52 -3.15 -2.18
N LYS A 795 -22.37 -3.94 -2.86
CA LYS A 795 -23.76 -3.63 -3.19
C LYS A 795 -23.91 -2.42 -4.12
N GLU A 796 -22.89 -2.15 -4.92
CA GLU A 796 -22.91 -1.15 -5.99
C GLU A 796 -23.36 -1.80 -7.31
N THR A 797 -24.16 -1.08 -8.09
CA THR A 797 -24.69 -1.56 -9.37
C THR A 797 -23.74 -1.20 -10.51
N HIS A 798 -23.19 -2.20 -11.17
CA HIS A 798 -22.25 -2.08 -12.28
C HIS A 798 -22.89 -2.56 -13.58
N TYR A 799 -22.51 -1.94 -14.70
CA TYR A 799 -22.85 -2.48 -16.01
C TYR A 799 -21.97 -3.70 -16.28
N ALA A 800 -22.56 -4.82 -16.70
CA ALA A 800 -21.88 -6.10 -16.77
C ALA A 800 -20.50 -6.06 -17.47
N PRO A 801 -20.32 -5.39 -18.63
CA PRO A 801 -19.01 -5.28 -19.28
C PRO A 801 -17.94 -4.53 -18.46
N THR A 802 -18.31 -3.66 -17.52
CA THR A 802 -17.33 -2.94 -16.69
C THR A 802 -16.79 -3.78 -15.54
N MET A 803 -17.35 -4.98 -15.30
CA MET A 803 -16.80 -5.92 -14.31
C MET A 803 -15.51 -6.59 -14.79
N VAL A 804 -15.26 -6.61 -16.10
CA VAL A 804 -14.03 -7.12 -16.68
C VAL A 804 -12.98 -6.01 -16.69
N THR A 805 -12.06 -6.06 -15.74
CA THR A 805 -10.93 -5.13 -15.65
C THR A 805 -9.64 -5.81 -16.08
N ARG A 806 -8.67 -5.04 -16.57
CA ARG A 806 -7.36 -5.59 -16.92
C ARG A 806 -6.52 -5.76 -15.65
N ILE A 807 -6.19 -7.00 -15.31
CA ILE A 807 -5.36 -7.31 -14.14
C ILE A 807 -4.18 -8.15 -14.58
N ARG A 808 -2.98 -7.67 -14.29
CA ARG A 808 -1.78 -8.46 -14.56
C ARG A 808 -1.70 -9.63 -13.58
N PRO A 809 -1.42 -10.85 -14.05
CA PRO A 809 -1.43 -12.01 -13.18
C PRO A 809 -0.34 -11.99 -12.10
N PRO A 810 -0.50 -12.77 -11.01
CA PRO A 810 0.50 -12.91 -9.96
C PRO A 810 1.86 -13.38 -10.48
N PHE A 811 2.90 -13.16 -9.67
CA PHE A 811 4.24 -13.63 -9.99
C PHE A 811 4.26 -15.15 -10.27
N GLY A 812 4.90 -15.55 -11.37
CA GLY A 812 4.93 -16.94 -11.85
C GLY A 812 3.75 -17.35 -12.74
N VAL A 813 2.76 -16.48 -12.95
CA VAL A 813 1.63 -16.70 -13.86
C VAL A 813 1.83 -15.85 -15.14
N ASP A 814 2.67 -16.31 -16.05
CA ASP A 814 3.15 -15.53 -17.21
C ASP A 814 2.60 -16.00 -18.57
N SER A 815 1.85 -17.10 -18.58
CA SER A 815 1.28 -17.71 -19.78
C SER A 815 -0.21 -17.97 -19.62
N GLU A 816 -0.93 -18.05 -20.74
CA GLU A 816 -2.36 -18.41 -20.75
C GLU A 816 -2.62 -19.71 -19.96
N SER A 817 -1.82 -20.75 -20.19
CA SER A 817 -1.89 -22.03 -19.47
C SER A 817 -1.73 -21.88 -17.96
N SER A 818 -0.81 -21.03 -17.51
CA SER A 818 -0.61 -20.77 -16.08
C SER A 818 -1.80 -20.01 -15.47
N VAL A 819 -2.44 -19.11 -16.22
CA VAL A 819 -3.68 -18.42 -15.79
C VAL A 819 -4.81 -19.43 -15.61
N PHE A 820 -4.99 -20.35 -16.56
CA PHE A 820 -5.99 -21.41 -16.43
C PHE A 820 -5.73 -22.29 -15.20
N HIS A 821 -4.48 -22.66 -14.95
CA HIS A 821 -4.12 -23.43 -13.76
C HIS A 821 -4.39 -22.65 -12.48
N TYR A 822 -4.01 -21.37 -12.42
CA TYR A 822 -4.26 -20.50 -11.29
C TYR A 822 -5.75 -20.39 -10.97
N CYS A 823 -6.58 -20.06 -11.96
CA CYS A 823 -8.04 -19.95 -11.79
C CYS A 823 -8.68 -21.29 -11.38
N ARG A 824 -8.15 -22.42 -11.86
CA ARG A 824 -8.62 -23.75 -11.46
C ARG A 824 -8.33 -24.06 -9.99
N CYS A 825 -7.29 -23.47 -9.42
CA CYS A 825 -6.95 -23.63 -8.01
C CYS A 825 -7.81 -22.78 -7.07
N VAL A 826 -8.64 -21.86 -7.60
CA VAL A 826 -9.61 -21.09 -6.81
C VAL A 826 -10.85 -21.97 -6.54
N PRO A 827 -11.25 -22.17 -5.27
CA PRO A 827 -12.45 -22.92 -4.92
C PRO A 827 -13.75 -22.35 -5.52
N PHE A 828 -14.56 -23.25 -6.09
CA PHE A 828 -15.94 -22.92 -6.46
C PHE A 828 -16.84 -22.84 -5.23
N ALA A 829 -17.54 -21.72 -5.09
CA ALA A 829 -18.50 -21.46 -4.01
C ALA A 829 -19.89 -21.18 -4.56
N VAL A 830 -20.90 -21.77 -3.93
CA VAL A 830 -22.32 -21.52 -4.26
C VAL A 830 -22.80 -20.30 -3.46
N LYS A 831 -23.08 -19.21 -4.15
CA LYS A 831 -23.63 -17.99 -3.54
C LYS A 831 -25.15 -18.05 -3.46
N ARG A 832 -25.72 -17.59 -2.34
CA ARG A 832 -27.18 -17.48 -2.15
C ARG A 832 -27.75 -16.14 -2.61
N GLU A 833 -26.90 -15.14 -2.80
CA GLU A 833 -27.24 -13.83 -3.36
C GLU A 833 -26.67 -13.71 -4.77
N ASN A 834 -27.36 -12.98 -5.64
CA ASN A 834 -26.92 -12.71 -7.01
C ASN A 834 -25.88 -11.57 -7.01
N LEU A 835 -24.74 -11.82 -6.38
CA LEU A 835 -23.60 -10.90 -6.31
C LEU A 835 -22.46 -11.40 -7.19
N VAL A 836 -21.88 -10.49 -7.96
CA VAL A 836 -20.72 -10.76 -8.82
C VAL A 836 -19.51 -10.07 -8.21
N PHE A 837 -18.46 -10.82 -7.91
CA PHE A 837 -17.26 -10.27 -7.31
C PHE A 837 -16.43 -9.52 -8.35
N THR A 838 -15.88 -8.36 -7.95
CA THR A 838 -14.79 -7.75 -8.73
C THR A 838 -13.60 -8.72 -8.73
N PRO A 839 -12.78 -8.74 -9.78
CA PRO A 839 -11.72 -9.74 -9.88
C PRO A 839 -10.71 -9.65 -8.72
N GLU A 840 -10.40 -8.44 -8.23
CA GLU A 840 -9.51 -8.23 -7.08
C GLU A 840 -10.08 -8.88 -5.80
N PHE A 841 -11.39 -8.73 -5.59
CA PHE A 841 -12.07 -9.33 -4.45
C PHE A 841 -12.11 -10.86 -4.57
N ALA A 842 -12.31 -11.40 -5.78
CA ALA A 842 -12.26 -12.84 -6.02
C ALA A 842 -10.88 -13.45 -5.68
N VAL A 843 -9.79 -12.73 -5.98
CA VAL A 843 -8.43 -13.11 -5.57
C VAL A 843 -8.27 -13.07 -4.05
N GLN A 844 -8.82 -12.04 -3.40
CA GLN A 844 -8.69 -11.85 -1.95
C GLN A 844 -9.49 -12.87 -1.14
N ILE A 845 -10.75 -13.11 -1.50
CA ILE A 845 -11.64 -14.08 -0.83
C ILE A 845 -11.34 -15.54 -1.23
N ARG A 846 -10.52 -15.75 -2.27
CA ARG A 846 -10.10 -17.06 -2.78
C ARG A 846 -11.27 -18.00 -2.99
N SER A 847 -12.39 -17.48 -3.48
CA SER A 847 -13.58 -18.28 -3.79
C SER A 847 -14.54 -17.52 -4.70
N GLY A 848 -15.38 -18.24 -5.44
CA GLY A 848 -16.38 -17.63 -6.30
C GLY A 848 -17.27 -18.64 -7.03
N ASN A 849 -18.37 -18.18 -7.61
CA ASN A 849 -19.19 -18.97 -8.51
C ASN A 849 -18.59 -18.97 -9.93
N ALA A 850 -19.29 -19.58 -10.89
CA ALA A 850 -18.84 -19.66 -12.27
C ALA A 850 -18.67 -18.29 -12.96
N MET A 851 -19.50 -17.31 -12.62
CA MET A 851 -19.40 -15.96 -13.17
C MET A 851 -18.15 -15.24 -12.65
N ASP A 852 -17.87 -15.34 -11.35
CA ASP A 852 -16.68 -14.73 -10.76
C ASP A 852 -15.39 -15.33 -11.35
N HIS A 853 -15.36 -16.66 -11.53
CA HIS A 853 -14.22 -17.33 -12.16
C HIS A 853 -14.03 -16.90 -13.61
N SER A 854 -15.13 -16.72 -14.36
CA SER A 854 -15.08 -16.27 -15.74
C SER A 854 -14.53 -14.85 -15.84
N ILE A 855 -15.05 -13.94 -15.00
CA ILE A 855 -14.56 -12.56 -14.91
C ILE A 855 -13.09 -12.54 -14.50
N LEU A 856 -12.70 -13.25 -13.44
CA LEU A 856 -11.31 -13.32 -12.97
C LEU A 856 -10.37 -13.82 -14.06
N MET A 857 -10.72 -14.93 -14.71
CA MET A 857 -9.90 -15.53 -15.76
C MET A 857 -9.73 -14.58 -16.96
N THR A 858 -10.82 -13.98 -17.44
CA THR A 858 -10.75 -13.00 -18.53
C THR A 858 -9.92 -11.78 -18.13
N SER A 859 -10.11 -11.26 -16.93
CA SER A 859 -9.33 -10.13 -16.39
C SER A 859 -7.83 -10.40 -16.34
N LEU A 860 -7.43 -11.61 -15.92
CA LEU A 860 -6.04 -12.06 -15.89
C LEU A 860 -5.45 -12.23 -17.29
N LEU A 861 -6.21 -12.81 -18.22
CA LEU A 861 -5.79 -12.96 -19.62
C LEU A 861 -5.61 -11.61 -20.31
N LEU A 862 -6.48 -10.62 -20.05
CA LEU A 862 -6.29 -9.25 -20.54
C LEU A 862 -5.04 -8.57 -19.96
N GLY A 863 -4.56 -9.01 -18.80
CA GLY A 863 -3.27 -8.61 -18.24
C GLY A 863 -2.07 -9.10 -19.06
N LEU A 864 -2.25 -10.17 -19.82
CA LEU A 864 -1.31 -10.70 -20.80
C LEU A 864 -1.60 -10.11 -22.20
N PRO A 865 -0.73 -10.27 -23.20
CA PRO A 865 -1.02 -9.89 -24.59
C PRO A 865 -2.01 -10.87 -25.25
N ALA A 866 -3.15 -11.13 -24.60
CA ALA A 866 -4.19 -12.05 -25.05
C ALA A 866 -5.53 -11.32 -25.21
N PHE A 867 -6.29 -11.73 -26.22
CA PHE A 867 -7.66 -11.28 -26.42
C PHE A 867 -8.61 -12.23 -25.69
N ALA A 868 -9.34 -11.73 -24.70
CA ALA A 868 -10.24 -12.53 -23.89
C ALA A 868 -11.59 -11.83 -23.72
N PHE A 869 -12.66 -12.62 -23.73
CA PHE A 869 -14.04 -12.15 -23.61
C PHE A 869 -14.82 -13.07 -22.67
N VAL A 870 -15.77 -12.51 -21.92
CA VAL A 870 -16.76 -13.29 -21.18
C VAL A 870 -18.01 -13.39 -22.04
N CYS A 871 -18.40 -14.62 -22.40
CA CYS A 871 -19.62 -14.90 -23.16
C CYS A 871 -20.65 -15.54 -22.23
N VAL A 872 -21.82 -14.92 -22.10
CA VAL A 872 -22.96 -15.48 -21.36
C VAL A 872 -23.96 -16.04 -22.37
N GLY A 873 -24.22 -17.34 -22.33
CA GLY A 873 -25.11 -17.99 -23.30
C GLY A 873 -25.37 -19.47 -23.00
N GLU A 874 -26.14 -20.12 -23.87
CA GLU A 874 -26.43 -21.55 -23.80
C GLU A 874 -25.65 -22.33 -24.87
N LYS A 875 -25.05 -23.46 -24.46
CA LYS A 875 -24.52 -24.43 -25.41
C LYS A 875 -25.64 -25.41 -25.76
N GLN A 876 -26.24 -25.24 -26.94
CA GLN A 876 -27.09 -26.27 -27.53
C GLN A 876 -26.18 -27.45 -27.92
N THR A 877 -26.01 -28.42 -27.02
CA THR A 877 -25.46 -29.72 -27.42
C THR A 877 -26.52 -30.40 -28.28
N GLN A 878 -26.33 -30.36 -29.60
CA GLN A 878 -27.01 -31.28 -30.49
C GLN A 878 -26.63 -32.69 -30.02
N ALA A 879 -27.58 -33.39 -29.40
CA ALA A 879 -27.49 -34.83 -29.28
C ALA A 879 -27.51 -35.37 -30.71
N ASN A 880 -26.44 -36.08 -31.10
CA ASN A 880 -26.38 -36.81 -32.37
C ASN A 880 -27.53 -37.81 -32.48
#